data_AF-A0A9P4VRB6-F1
#
_entry.id   AF-A0A9P4VRB6-F1
#
_cell.length_a   1.000
_cell.length_b   1.000
_cell.length_c   1.000
_cell.angle_alpha   90.00
_cell.angle_beta   90.00
_cell.angle_gamma   90.00
#
_symmetry.space_group_name_H-M   'P 1'
#
loop_
_entity.id
_entity.type
_entity.pdbx_description
1 polymer ?
#
loop_
_entity_poly.entity_id
_entity_poly.type
_entity_poly.pdbx_seq_one_letter_code
_entity_poly.pdbx_strand_id
1 'polypeptide(L)'
;MPGHEIHPSVTISDSFSQHLDTQSFNANGATKISKPAHFRNGSIGQKEAESHVPTLKGVSRSDCEVKIISIAECETDLDLVYLSAKDKLWGSENMQTVLAHARSPSPNPSEISLGIIGSRASQAQKALRRPMLPTREGWPQRRPSYFSLLESAESYVNKATIRRLTSSMWAVRKQAFSGAKQDGNRLLKQIVKQIEFSAWCRTDHLQSVISTPEIYGIRSPHIPEEQDTLVVDMEYIPFHDTTTVLLEKDKSTWDWFIDTAIGLVDNMLTKTKNVPLHTIMPQFNAKARNIRMALHSSELLTDFDIEIIDLQFEFVLGYYTNCLSDAEVPLGTCHGDLTLLNILADTDNREFCVLDFLDCFVESPLQDIAKLLQDVRHHWFFTVAQISPDQLARGVTFLALFHEKIIIAYQKYSFWDVLPLFEFFCVARILPYMTTIEEKRCLMAGLQRVVKKSPVDLDRPYHETGSGITVILPALGPDMDEVYPDGAVKLLTTNSNGRPLIVDCISNLDVRNVSRIVVIVLRSTIEEHCVDDGSFESLFDLLGPRKCGLLEFYYAEEQTVDVVETITDAITTKDIQGPIFIKDADNDFAHVVSGGNYITVSRIVKDDTSNELSKSALRPDLVDAMRKSYVSFSYDNLVSNIAYGSFLSSDFCCGGWSFLEASDFSSAASKLRRLLRSRDFSCERKDSRPRNNELRVVDILWELTCESHPFFGVRVSQYKDWGSIAAWKAAYNYGDHS
;
A
#
# COMPACT_ATOMS: atom_id res chain seq x y z
N MET A 1 -27.65 55.08 54.42
CA MET A 1 -28.88 54.77 55.17
C MET A 1 -29.10 53.26 55.19
N PRO A 2 -29.84 52.69 56.15
CA PRO A 2 -29.46 51.39 56.73
C PRO A 2 -30.54 50.29 56.73
N GLY A 3 -30.16 49.13 57.25
CA GLY A 3 -31.04 48.05 57.74
C GLY A 3 -31.27 46.91 56.74
N HIS A 4 -31.31 45.64 57.14
CA HIS A 4 -30.90 44.95 58.38
C HIS A 4 -30.49 43.50 57.94
N GLU A 5 -29.52 42.79 58.50
CA GLU A 5 -29.28 42.35 59.90
C GLU A 5 -30.32 41.36 60.49
N ILE A 6 -29.97 40.36 61.32
CA ILE A 6 -28.74 39.52 61.40
C ILE A 6 -28.98 38.27 62.32
N HIS A 7 -28.36 37.12 61.99
CA HIS A 7 -28.02 35.98 62.90
C HIS A 7 -29.13 35.26 63.74
N PRO A 8 -28.80 34.21 64.55
CA PRO A 8 -27.65 33.27 64.58
C PRO A 8 -28.11 31.81 64.22
N SER A 9 -27.41 30.66 64.39
CA SER A 9 -26.23 30.23 65.19
C SER A 9 -25.56 28.98 64.51
N VAL A 10 -24.24 28.74 64.53
CA VAL A 10 -23.44 27.89 65.48
C VAL A 10 -23.74 26.37 65.40
N THR A 11 -22.83 25.38 65.24
CA THR A 11 -21.35 25.24 65.00
C THR A 11 -20.96 23.73 64.81
N ILE A 12 -19.70 23.41 64.42
CA ILE A 12 -18.91 22.19 64.84
C ILE A 12 -19.31 20.81 64.25
N SER A 13 -18.45 19.78 64.08
CA SER A 13 -17.02 19.67 63.64
C SER A 13 -16.65 18.19 63.33
N ASP A 14 -15.61 17.97 62.53
CA ASP A 14 -14.58 16.91 62.60
C ASP A 14 -14.87 15.43 63.01
N SER A 15 -14.67 14.52 62.03
CA SER A 15 -13.63 13.44 62.06
C SER A 15 -13.85 12.03 62.71
N PHE A 16 -12.88 11.14 62.40
CA PHE A 16 -12.48 9.84 62.99
C PHE A 16 -13.34 8.55 62.88
N SER A 17 -12.89 7.69 61.95
CA SER A 17 -12.39 6.30 62.14
C SER A 17 -13.02 5.25 63.08
N GLN A 18 -13.08 4.03 62.51
CA GLN A 18 -12.70 2.72 63.10
C GLN A 18 -13.63 1.89 64.03
N HIS A 19 -13.62 0.58 63.72
CA HIS A 19 -13.55 -0.60 64.60
C HIS A 19 -14.79 -1.37 65.12
N LEU A 20 -14.66 -2.70 64.96
CA LEU A 20 -15.01 -3.83 65.84
C LEU A 20 -16.23 -4.74 65.53
N ASP A 21 -15.93 -6.04 65.57
CA ASP A 21 -16.75 -7.23 65.36
C ASP A 21 -17.72 -7.50 66.54
N THR A 22 -18.78 -8.32 66.41
CA THR A 22 -18.66 -9.79 66.59
C THR A 22 -19.99 -10.56 66.34
N GLN A 23 -19.87 -11.78 65.80
CA GLN A 23 -20.64 -13.03 66.04
C GLN A 23 -22.15 -12.94 66.44
N SER A 24 -23.09 -13.67 65.81
CA SER A 24 -23.16 -15.15 65.82
C SER A 24 -24.42 -15.71 65.09
N PHE A 25 -24.42 -17.03 64.82
CA PHE A 25 -25.51 -17.99 64.48
C PHE A 25 -26.99 -17.50 64.40
N ASN A 26 -27.89 -17.99 63.52
CA ASN A 26 -28.01 -19.26 62.77
C ASN A 26 -29.12 -19.10 61.66
N ALA A 27 -29.56 -20.04 60.79
CA ALA A 27 -29.28 -21.45 60.47
C ALA A 27 -29.76 -21.83 59.03
N ASN A 28 -29.45 -23.07 58.59
CA ASN A 28 -30.18 -23.97 57.66
C ASN A 28 -30.82 -23.44 56.34
N GLY A 29 -30.29 -23.89 55.20
CA GLY A 29 -30.96 -23.83 53.88
C GLY A 29 -30.06 -24.25 52.72
N ALA A 30 -30.00 -25.56 52.40
CA ALA A 30 -28.96 -26.10 51.51
C ALA A 30 -29.28 -25.99 50.01
N THR A 31 -28.27 -25.59 49.21
CA THR A 31 -28.20 -25.93 47.76
C THR A 31 -26.74 -26.10 47.31
N LYS A 32 -26.50 -26.76 46.17
CA LYS A 32 -25.18 -27.29 45.78
C LYS A 32 -24.25 -26.24 45.19
N ILE A 33 -22.97 -26.26 45.60
CA ILE A 33 -21.89 -25.49 44.97
C ILE A 33 -21.50 -26.16 43.64
N SER A 34 -21.70 -25.46 42.53
CA SER A 34 -21.01 -25.73 41.26
C SER A 34 -19.70 -24.93 41.22
N LYS A 35 -18.60 -25.55 40.80
CA LYS A 35 -17.33 -24.84 40.58
C LYS A 35 -17.45 -23.95 39.33
N PRO A 36 -16.88 -22.74 39.31
CA PRO A 36 -16.80 -21.95 38.09
C PRO A 36 -15.95 -22.69 37.05
N ALA A 37 -16.39 -22.68 35.79
CA ALA A 37 -15.62 -23.24 34.68
C ALA A 37 -14.43 -22.33 34.34
N HIS A 38 -13.28 -22.93 34.03
CA HIS A 38 -12.14 -22.17 33.49
C HIS A 38 -12.51 -21.58 32.12
N PHE A 39 -12.31 -20.27 31.96
CA PHE A 39 -12.11 -19.69 30.63
C PHE A 39 -10.92 -20.39 29.99
N ARG A 40 -11.16 -21.13 28.90
CA ARG A 40 -10.09 -21.56 28.00
C ARG A 40 -9.71 -20.35 27.16
N ASN A 41 -8.44 -19.96 27.22
CA ASN A 41 -7.88 -19.08 26.20
C ASN A 41 -8.05 -19.75 24.83
N GLY A 42 -8.42 -18.97 23.81
CA GLY A 42 -8.52 -19.44 22.43
C GLY A 42 -7.19 -20.06 21.95
N SER A 43 -7.28 -20.99 21.00
CA SER A 43 -6.08 -21.64 20.46
C SER A 43 -5.18 -20.65 19.71
N ILE A 44 -3.90 -20.99 19.50
CA ILE A 44 -2.97 -20.14 18.75
C ILE A 44 -3.53 -19.85 17.34
N GLY A 45 -4.00 -20.90 16.65
CA GLY A 45 -4.66 -20.77 15.34
C GLY A 45 -5.94 -19.93 15.34
N GLN A 46 -6.60 -19.76 16.49
CA GLN A 46 -7.74 -18.83 16.60
C GLN A 46 -7.27 -17.38 16.66
N LYS A 47 -6.15 -17.09 17.33
CA LYS A 47 -5.54 -15.75 17.34
C LYS A 47 -4.91 -15.39 15.99
N GLU A 48 -4.31 -16.37 15.31
CA GLU A 48 -3.79 -16.23 13.95
C GLU A 48 -4.95 -15.98 12.96
N ALA A 49 -6.06 -16.73 13.08
CA ALA A 49 -7.27 -16.45 12.31
C ALA A 49 -7.86 -15.06 12.61
N GLU A 50 -7.90 -14.63 13.88
CA GLU A 50 -8.32 -13.28 14.30
C GLU A 50 -7.39 -12.17 13.77
N SER A 51 -6.09 -12.44 13.55
CA SER A 51 -5.19 -11.51 12.85
C SER A 51 -5.34 -11.54 11.33
N HIS A 52 -5.75 -12.67 10.76
CA HIS A 52 -6.09 -12.82 9.34
C HIS A 52 -7.55 -12.42 9.04
N VAL A 53 -8.01 -11.31 9.63
CA VAL A 53 -9.28 -10.63 9.29
C VAL A 53 -9.08 -9.16 8.84
N PRO A 54 -8.16 -8.80 7.91
CA PRO A 54 -7.83 -7.39 7.67
C PRO A 54 -8.80 -6.67 6.72
N THR A 55 -9.46 -7.41 5.81
CA THR A 55 -10.29 -6.86 4.73
C THR A 55 -11.76 -6.63 5.10
N LEU A 56 -12.25 -7.25 6.18
CA LEU A 56 -13.64 -7.11 6.61
C LEU A 56 -13.83 -5.84 7.44
N LYS A 57 -14.06 -4.71 6.75
CA LYS A 57 -14.51 -3.38 7.22
C LYS A 57 -14.64 -3.28 8.76
N GLY A 58 -13.52 -2.97 9.42
CA GLY A 58 -13.34 -3.17 10.86
C GLY A 58 -14.53 -2.75 11.73
N VAL A 59 -15.08 -3.73 12.47
CA VAL A 59 -16.09 -3.81 13.56
C VAL A 59 -17.21 -2.75 13.66
N SER A 60 -16.97 -1.47 13.38
CA SER A 60 -17.97 -0.40 13.33
C SER A 60 -18.43 -0.03 11.91
N ARG A 61 -17.97 -0.76 10.87
CA ARG A 61 -18.11 -0.35 9.45
C ARG A 61 -18.80 -1.36 8.51
N SER A 62 -19.27 -2.50 8.99
CA SER A 62 -20.02 -3.47 8.18
C SER A 62 -21.51 -3.50 8.54
N ASP A 63 -22.38 -3.33 7.54
CA ASP A 63 -23.85 -3.48 7.68
C ASP A 63 -24.30 -4.95 7.83
N CYS A 64 -23.35 -5.88 7.89
CA CYS A 64 -23.54 -7.29 8.18
C CYS A 64 -22.52 -7.71 9.24
N GLU A 65 -22.88 -8.63 10.13
CA GLU A 65 -21.90 -9.28 11.00
C GLU A 65 -21.15 -10.35 10.20
N VAL A 66 -19.84 -10.48 10.41
CA VAL A 66 -19.01 -11.49 9.74
C VAL A 66 -18.14 -12.22 10.76
N LYS A 67 -18.13 -13.55 10.70
CA LYS A 67 -17.45 -14.45 11.65
C LYS A 67 -16.70 -15.55 10.92
N ILE A 68 -15.52 -15.91 11.43
CA ILE A 68 -14.90 -17.19 11.10
C ILE A 68 -15.55 -18.27 11.97
N ILE A 69 -16.00 -19.36 11.34
CA ILE A 69 -16.66 -20.50 11.98
C ILE A 69 -15.98 -21.81 11.57
N SER A 70 -16.20 -22.89 12.33
CA SER A 70 -15.81 -24.23 11.90
C SER A 70 -16.59 -24.65 10.64
N ILE A 71 -15.96 -25.41 9.73
CA ILE A 71 -16.67 -25.99 8.59
C ILE A 71 -17.78 -26.97 9.02
N ALA A 72 -17.67 -27.53 10.24
CA ALA A 72 -18.70 -28.39 10.83
C ALA A 72 -19.90 -27.61 11.43
N GLU A 73 -19.83 -26.28 11.47
CA GLU A 73 -20.89 -25.37 11.92
C GLU A 73 -21.61 -24.69 10.73
N CYS A 74 -21.20 -25.01 9.49
CA CYS A 74 -21.76 -24.43 8.28
C CYS A 74 -23.15 -24.97 7.94
N GLU A 75 -23.99 -24.08 7.42
CA GLU A 75 -25.15 -24.48 6.65
C GLU A 75 -24.69 -25.19 5.37
N THR A 76 -25.37 -26.27 5.00
CA THR A 76 -25.06 -27.05 3.77
C THR A 76 -26.23 -27.10 2.80
N ASP A 77 -27.40 -26.62 3.22
CA ASP A 77 -28.57 -26.43 2.35
C ASP A 77 -28.44 -25.13 1.53
N LEU A 78 -28.92 -25.20 0.29
CA LEU A 78 -29.08 -24.06 -0.61
C LEU A 78 -30.52 -24.04 -1.12
N ASP A 79 -31.31 -23.06 -0.67
CA ASP A 79 -32.67 -22.90 -1.16
C ASP A 79 -32.67 -22.39 -2.62
N LEU A 80 -32.86 -23.34 -3.54
CA LEU A 80 -32.97 -23.09 -4.98
C LEU A 80 -34.19 -22.24 -5.35
N VAL A 81 -35.24 -22.21 -4.53
CA VAL A 81 -36.40 -21.32 -4.74
C VAL A 81 -35.99 -19.88 -4.49
N TYR A 82 -35.17 -19.64 -3.46
CA TYR A 82 -34.63 -18.32 -3.13
C TYR A 82 -33.62 -17.83 -4.19
N LEU A 83 -32.71 -18.71 -4.65
CA LEU A 83 -31.74 -18.39 -5.70
C LEU A 83 -32.34 -18.20 -7.10
N SER A 84 -33.52 -18.76 -7.38
CA SER A 84 -34.22 -18.57 -8.67
C SER A 84 -35.25 -17.43 -8.66
N ALA A 85 -35.50 -16.82 -7.49
CA ALA A 85 -36.45 -15.72 -7.34
C ALA A 85 -35.80 -14.35 -7.56
N LYS A 86 -35.96 -13.81 -8.77
CA LYS A 86 -35.65 -12.42 -9.20
C LYS A 86 -34.15 -12.10 -9.48
N ASP A 87 -33.64 -12.54 -10.63
CA ASP A 87 -33.44 -11.63 -11.77
C ASP A 87 -33.04 -12.37 -13.05
N LYS A 88 -33.13 -11.70 -14.21
CA LYS A 88 -32.76 -12.24 -15.53
C LYS A 88 -31.40 -11.73 -16.01
N LEU A 89 -30.34 -11.86 -15.22
CA LEU A 89 -29.00 -11.41 -15.63
C LEU A 89 -28.37 -12.34 -16.68
N TRP A 90 -28.48 -13.66 -16.51
CA TRP A 90 -28.02 -14.66 -17.48
C TRP A 90 -29.19 -15.37 -18.18
N GLY A 91 -28.95 -15.80 -19.42
CA GLY A 91 -29.99 -16.25 -20.34
C GLY A 91 -30.45 -17.69 -20.14
N SER A 92 -31.52 -17.90 -19.38
CA SER A 92 -32.35 -19.13 -19.36
C SER A 92 -31.67 -20.46 -18.97
N GLU A 93 -30.41 -20.46 -18.53
CA GLU A 93 -29.85 -21.63 -17.85
C GLU A 93 -30.52 -21.84 -16.49
N ASN A 94 -30.67 -23.11 -16.10
CA ASN A 94 -31.19 -23.48 -14.79
C ASN A 94 -30.14 -23.14 -13.71
N MET A 95 -30.53 -22.51 -12.61
CA MET A 95 -29.65 -22.21 -11.48
C MET A 95 -28.94 -23.47 -10.93
N GLN A 96 -29.56 -24.65 -11.05
CA GLN A 96 -28.91 -25.93 -10.74
C GLN A 96 -27.69 -26.22 -11.63
N THR A 97 -27.73 -25.80 -12.90
CA THR A 97 -26.62 -25.93 -13.86
C THR A 97 -25.52 -24.92 -13.55
N VAL A 98 -25.88 -23.67 -13.23
CA VAL A 98 -24.93 -22.65 -12.78
C VAL A 98 -24.21 -23.12 -11.50
N LEU A 99 -24.95 -23.64 -10.51
CA LEU A 99 -24.37 -24.23 -9.29
C LEU A 99 -23.51 -25.46 -9.56
N ALA A 100 -23.89 -26.33 -10.51
CA ALA A 100 -23.08 -27.48 -10.90
C ALA A 100 -21.76 -27.05 -11.56
N HIS A 101 -21.77 -26.01 -12.41
CA HIS A 101 -20.57 -25.40 -12.96
C HIS A 101 -19.73 -24.71 -11.86
N ALA A 102 -20.35 -23.93 -10.98
CA ALA A 102 -19.71 -23.26 -9.85
C ALA A 102 -19.14 -24.21 -8.78
N ARG A 103 -19.56 -25.48 -8.75
CA ARG A 103 -19.00 -26.55 -7.89
C ARG A 103 -18.17 -27.59 -8.65
N SER A 104 -18.02 -27.45 -9.97
CA SER A 104 -17.28 -28.42 -10.79
C SER A 104 -15.78 -28.45 -10.41
N PRO A 105 -15.16 -29.64 -10.29
CA PRO A 105 -13.73 -29.72 -10.01
C PRO A 105 -12.94 -29.12 -11.18
N SER A 106 -11.86 -28.40 -10.87
CA SER A 106 -11.03 -27.72 -11.86
C SER A 106 -10.50 -28.70 -12.92
N PRO A 107 -10.51 -28.32 -14.22
CA PRO A 107 -9.86 -29.11 -15.25
C PRO A 107 -8.36 -29.21 -14.95
N ASN A 108 -7.76 -30.38 -15.21
CA ASN A 108 -6.37 -30.63 -14.86
C ASN A 108 -5.43 -29.64 -15.57
N PRO A 109 -4.53 -28.94 -14.85
CA PRO A 109 -3.61 -27.98 -15.47
C PRO A 109 -2.59 -28.63 -16.42
N SER A 110 -2.52 -29.96 -16.48
CA SER A 110 -1.75 -30.71 -17.47
C SER A 110 -2.37 -30.74 -18.88
N GLU A 111 -3.68 -30.50 -19.02
CA GLU A 111 -4.37 -30.56 -20.32
C GLU A 111 -4.48 -29.18 -21.00
N ILE A 112 -4.51 -28.10 -20.21
CA ILE A 112 -4.47 -26.73 -20.73
C ILE A 112 -3.09 -26.13 -20.45
N SER A 113 -2.17 -26.30 -21.41
CA SER A 113 -0.85 -25.67 -21.36
C SER A 113 -0.93 -24.16 -21.64
N LEU A 114 -1.47 -23.41 -20.68
CA LEU A 114 -1.15 -21.99 -20.50
C LEU A 114 0.19 -21.87 -19.77
N GLY A 115 1.22 -22.43 -20.40
CA GLY A 115 2.58 -22.37 -19.88
C GLY A 115 3.01 -20.92 -19.66
N ILE A 116 3.63 -20.66 -18.51
CA ILE A 116 4.24 -19.37 -18.16
C ILE A 116 5.50 -19.19 -19.00
N ILE A 117 5.31 -18.92 -20.29
CA ILE A 117 6.40 -18.65 -21.24
C ILE A 117 6.70 -17.15 -21.17
N GLY A 118 7.68 -16.80 -20.35
CA GLY A 118 8.31 -15.48 -20.29
C GLY A 118 9.03 -15.14 -21.61
N SER A 119 8.26 -14.81 -22.65
CA SER A 119 8.77 -14.36 -23.94
C SER A 119 7.73 -13.54 -24.71
N ARG A 120 8.12 -13.04 -25.88
CA ARG A 120 7.23 -12.36 -26.85
C ARG A 120 5.96 -13.15 -27.17
N ALA A 121 5.95 -14.48 -27.02
CA ALA A 121 4.77 -15.31 -27.25
C ALA A 121 3.62 -14.99 -26.26
N SER A 122 3.91 -14.82 -24.97
CA SER A 122 2.90 -14.49 -23.95
C SER A 122 2.35 -13.07 -24.15
N GLN A 123 3.22 -12.09 -24.46
CA GLN A 123 2.79 -10.74 -24.81
C GLN A 123 1.95 -10.70 -26.11
N ALA A 124 2.32 -11.51 -27.12
CA ALA A 124 1.52 -11.66 -28.34
C ALA A 124 0.17 -12.33 -28.07
N GLN A 125 0.10 -13.34 -27.20
CA GLN A 125 -1.16 -13.96 -26.79
C GLN A 125 -2.03 -13.01 -25.95
N LYS A 126 -1.46 -12.21 -25.04
CA LYS A 126 -2.17 -11.11 -24.37
C LYS A 126 -2.71 -10.10 -25.39
N ALA A 127 -1.94 -9.73 -26.41
CA ALA A 127 -2.40 -8.84 -27.47
C ALA A 127 -3.51 -9.44 -28.34
N LEU A 128 -3.46 -10.75 -28.62
CA LEU A 128 -4.50 -11.50 -29.36
C LEU A 128 -5.78 -11.75 -28.54
N ARG A 129 -5.71 -11.64 -27.21
CA ARG A 129 -6.86 -11.77 -26.29
C ARG A 129 -7.58 -10.45 -25.99
N ARG A 130 -7.00 -9.30 -26.35
CA ARG A 130 -7.63 -8.00 -26.07
C ARG A 130 -8.95 -7.84 -26.84
N PRO A 131 -9.98 -7.26 -26.21
CA PRO A 131 -11.31 -7.13 -26.80
C PRO A 131 -11.27 -6.28 -28.08
N MET A 132 -12.00 -6.70 -29.12
CA MET A 132 -12.07 -6.00 -30.41
C MET A 132 -13.04 -4.81 -30.36
N LEU A 133 -12.72 -3.85 -29.50
CA LEU A 133 -13.50 -2.62 -29.28
C LEU A 133 -12.98 -1.47 -30.17
N PRO A 134 -13.81 -0.47 -30.50
CA PRO A 134 -13.40 0.64 -31.34
C PRO A 134 -12.25 1.44 -30.72
N THR A 135 -11.32 1.88 -31.56
CA THR A 135 -10.20 2.75 -31.17
C THR A 135 -10.50 4.22 -31.47
N ARG A 136 -9.92 5.12 -30.69
CA ARG A 136 -10.04 6.57 -30.89
C ARG A 136 -9.40 6.98 -32.22
N GLU A 137 -10.05 7.89 -32.95
CA GLU A 137 -9.52 8.39 -34.22
C GLU A 137 -8.17 9.09 -34.03
N GLY A 138 -7.29 8.98 -35.03
CA GLY A 138 -5.95 9.57 -34.99
C GLY A 138 -4.95 8.91 -34.05
N TRP A 139 -5.34 7.90 -33.24
CA TRP A 139 -4.40 7.23 -32.33
C TRP A 139 -3.31 6.46 -33.09
N PRO A 140 -2.02 6.77 -32.92
CA PRO A 140 -0.97 6.12 -33.69
C PRO A 140 -0.79 4.66 -33.27
N GLN A 141 -0.67 3.74 -34.23
CA GLN A 141 -0.25 2.35 -33.98
C GLN A 141 1.26 2.25 -33.66
N ARG A 142 1.73 2.99 -32.65
CA ARG A 142 3.02 2.72 -32.01
C ARG A 142 2.93 1.34 -31.36
N ARG A 143 3.61 0.36 -31.93
CA ARG A 143 4.00 -0.85 -31.18
C ARG A 143 4.83 -0.38 -29.98
N PRO A 144 4.48 -0.74 -28.73
CA PRO A 144 5.31 -0.36 -27.59
C PRO A 144 6.72 -0.92 -27.76
N SER A 145 7.73 -0.09 -27.48
CA SER A 145 9.13 -0.48 -27.47
C SER A 145 9.44 -1.29 -26.21
N TYR A 146 8.93 -2.52 -26.17
CA TYR A 146 9.19 -3.47 -25.09
C TYR A 146 10.69 -3.79 -25.01
N PHE A 147 11.39 -3.08 -24.12
CA PHE A 147 12.72 -3.50 -23.68
C PHE A 147 12.60 -4.82 -22.92
N SER A 148 13.59 -5.69 -23.11
CA SER A 148 13.65 -7.00 -22.48
C SER A 148 14.67 -6.99 -21.34
N LEU A 149 14.21 -7.35 -20.15
CA LEU A 149 15.05 -8.10 -19.21
C LEU A 149 14.58 -9.55 -19.25
N LEU A 150 15.54 -10.47 -19.42
CA LEU A 150 15.32 -11.88 -19.17
C LEU A 150 15.41 -12.09 -17.67
N GLU A 151 14.57 -12.96 -17.12
CA GLU A 151 14.92 -13.74 -15.95
C GLU A 151 14.21 -15.09 -15.98
N SER A 152 14.70 -16.03 -15.17
CA SER A 152 14.56 -17.46 -15.44
C SER A 152 13.13 -18.00 -15.27
N ALA A 153 12.64 -18.64 -16.32
CA ALA A 153 11.46 -19.51 -16.23
C ALA A 153 11.81 -20.83 -15.53
N GLU A 154 11.92 -20.81 -14.20
CA GLU A 154 11.74 -22.05 -13.43
C GLU A 154 10.29 -22.54 -13.60
N SER A 155 10.14 -23.83 -13.87
CA SER A 155 8.82 -24.43 -14.08
C SER A 155 8.08 -24.61 -12.76
N TYR A 156 7.39 -23.55 -12.31
CA TYR A 156 6.44 -23.58 -11.19
C TYR A 156 5.17 -24.38 -11.54
N VAL A 157 5.35 -25.66 -11.87
CA VAL A 157 4.30 -26.68 -11.84
C VAL A 157 4.22 -27.20 -10.41
N ASN A 158 3.76 -26.34 -9.50
CA ASN A 158 3.43 -26.76 -8.15
C ASN A 158 1.99 -27.30 -8.09
N LYS A 159 1.71 -28.11 -7.08
CA LYS A 159 0.48 -28.91 -6.97
C LYS A 159 -0.68 -28.00 -6.55
N ALA A 160 -1.44 -27.49 -7.52
CA ALA A 160 -2.67 -26.71 -7.35
C ALA A 160 -3.84 -27.54 -6.77
N THR A 161 -3.59 -28.23 -5.65
CA THR A 161 -4.55 -29.07 -4.91
C THR A 161 -4.26 -29.01 -3.40
N ILE A 162 -3.54 -27.98 -2.94
CA ILE A 162 -3.31 -27.67 -1.51
C ILE A 162 -4.48 -26.83 -0.92
N ARG A 163 -5.47 -26.42 -1.74
CA ARG A 163 -6.81 -25.88 -1.37
C ARG A 163 -7.68 -26.78 -0.44
N ARG A 164 -7.10 -27.76 0.27
CA ARG A 164 -7.82 -28.79 1.04
C ARG A 164 -7.20 -29.17 2.39
N LEU A 165 -6.18 -28.45 2.87
CA LEU A 165 -5.51 -28.79 4.15
C LEU A 165 -5.70 -27.76 5.27
N THR A 166 -6.17 -26.55 4.97
CA THR A 166 -6.44 -25.48 5.95
C THR A 166 -7.87 -24.92 5.85
N SER A 167 -8.35 -24.64 4.64
CA SER A 167 -9.76 -24.29 4.37
C SER A 167 -10.75 -25.40 4.76
N SER A 168 -10.29 -26.65 4.81
CA SER A 168 -11.09 -27.82 5.24
C SER A 168 -11.44 -27.86 6.74
N MET A 169 -11.15 -26.79 7.49
CA MET A 169 -11.53 -26.64 8.90
C MET A 169 -12.36 -25.37 9.18
N TRP A 170 -12.30 -24.37 8.29
CA TRP A 170 -12.81 -23.01 8.57
C TRP A 170 -13.63 -22.45 7.40
N ALA A 171 -14.63 -21.64 7.75
CA ALA A 171 -15.50 -20.94 6.82
C ALA A 171 -15.81 -19.52 7.32
N VAL A 172 -16.31 -18.67 6.43
CA VAL A 172 -16.79 -17.32 6.74
C VAL A 172 -18.31 -17.31 6.72
N ARG A 173 -18.92 -16.94 7.85
CA ARG A 173 -20.35 -16.67 7.99
C ARG A 173 -20.62 -15.18 7.89
N LYS A 174 -21.43 -14.75 6.92
CA LYS A 174 -21.88 -13.36 6.71
C LYS A 174 -23.39 -13.27 7.01
N GLN A 175 -23.79 -12.43 7.96
CA GLN A 175 -25.16 -12.29 8.45
C GLN A 175 -25.70 -10.87 8.29
N ALA A 176 -26.77 -10.71 7.50
CA ALA A 176 -27.55 -9.47 7.40
C ALA A 176 -28.66 -9.42 8.46
N PHE A 177 -29.06 -8.21 8.86
CA PHE A 177 -30.11 -7.97 9.86
C PHE A 177 -31.21 -7.05 9.32
N SER A 178 -32.44 -7.20 9.79
CA SER A 178 -33.52 -6.25 9.49
C SER A 178 -33.16 -4.85 10.01
N GLY A 179 -33.41 -3.83 9.20
CA GLY A 179 -33.07 -2.43 9.51
C GLY A 179 -31.62 -2.01 9.23
N ALA A 180 -30.72 -2.90 8.83
CA ALA A 180 -29.36 -2.54 8.40
C ALA A 180 -29.35 -1.88 7.00
N LYS A 181 -28.30 -1.12 6.65
CA LYS A 181 -28.18 -0.52 5.28
C LYS A 181 -27.88 -1.55 4.19
N GLN A 182 -27.63 -2.80 4.59
CA GLN A 182 -27.61 -3.97 3.74
C GLN A 182 -28.62 -5.01 4.30
N ASP A 183 -29.76 -5.11 3.64
CA ASP A 183 -30.79 -6.10 3.96
C ASP A 183 -30.46 -7.47 3.33
N GLY A 184 -31.22 -8.50 3.72
CA GLY A 184 -31.10 -9.84 3.15
C GLY A 184 -31.27 -9.88 1.63
N ASN A 185 -32.18 -9.07 1.05
CA ASN A 185 -32.38 -9.03 -0.40
C ASN A 185 -31.12 -8.52 -1.13
N ARG A 186 -30.46 -7.47 -0.62
CA ARG A 186 -29.21 -6.95 -1.19
C ARG A 186 -28.05 -7.94 -1.02
N LEU A 187 -27.93 -8.59 0.15
CA LEU A 187 -26.92 -9.63 0.35
C LEU A 187 -27.11 -10.79 -0.63
N LEU A 188 -28.35 -11.29 -0.82
CA LEU A 188 -28.65 -12.34 -1.79
C LEU A 188 -28.15 -12.00 -3.20
N LYS A 189 -28.35 -10.76 -3.65
CA LYS A 189 -27.88 -10.32 -4.98
C LYS A 189 -26.37 -10.37 -5.14
N GLN A 190 -25.59 -10.07 -4.10
CA GLN A 190 -24.14 -10.25 -4.12
C GLN A 190 -23.77 -11.72 -4.34
N ILE A 191 -24.43 -12.62 -3.60
CA ILE A 191 -24.14 -14.05 -3.58
C ILE A 191 -24.55 -14.75 -4.88
N VAL A 192 -25.71 -14.41 -5.45
CA VAL A 192 -26.11 -14.88 -6.79
C VAL A 192 -25.07 -14.48 -7.83
N LYS A 193 -24.64 -13.21 -7.83
CA LYS A 193 -23.65 -12.69 -8.78
C LYS A 193 -22.26 -13.33 -8.59
N GLN A 194 -21.87 -13.65 -7.35
CA GLN A 194 -20.66 -14.42 -7.03
C GLN A 194 -20.75 -15.88 -7.54
N ILE A 195 -21.91 -16.53 -7.42
CA ILE A 195 -22.14 -17.89 -7.94
C ILE A 195 -22.08 -17.91 -9.48
N GLU A 196 -22.73 -16.95 -10.15
CA GLU A 196 -22.66 -16.78 -11.60
C GLU A 196 -21.22 -16.55 -12.09
N PHE A 197 -20.47 -15.66 -11.42
CA PHE A 197 -19.07 -15.39 -11.75
C PHE A 197 -18.17 -16.61 -11.47
N SER A 198 -18.42 -17.37 -10.40
CA SER A 198 -17.69 -18.61 -10.13
C SER A 198 -17.90 -19.63 -11.26
N ALA A 199 -19.16 -19.84 -11.68
CA ALA A 199 -19.49 -20.68 -12.83
C ALA A 199 -18.83 -20.21 -14.13
N TRP A 200 -18.76 -18.90 -14.37
CA TRP A 200 -18.02 -18.32 -15.49
C TRP A 200 -16.53 -18.63 -15.43
N CYS A 201 -15.86 -18.36 -14.31
CA CYS A 201 -14.45 -18.71 -14.13
C CYS A 201 -14.20 -20.21 -14.32
N ARG A 202 -15.16 -21.07 -13.92
CA ARG A 202 -15.05 -22.52 -14.10
C ARG A 202 -15.19 -22.96 -15.55
N THR A 203 -16.05 -22.32 -16.35
CA THR A 203 -16.35 -22.65 -17.74
C THR A 203 -15.40 -22.02 -18.78
N ASP A 204 -14.93 -20.79 -18.55
CA ASP A 204 -13.94 -20.12 -19.43
C ASP A 204 -12.48 -20.54 -19.16
N HIS A 205 -12.26 -21.52 -18.27
CA HIS A 205 -10.94 -21.98 -17.82
C HIS A 205 -10.06 -20.90 -17.14
N LEU A 206 -10.68 -19.85 -16.56
CA LEU A 206 -9.97 -18.80 -15.82
C LEU A 206 -9.55 -19.21 -14.40
N GLN A 207 -10.04 -20.37 -13.91
CA GLN A 207 -9.77 -20.90 -12.56
C GLN A 207 -8.29 -20.91 -12.14
N SER A 208 -7.36 -21.07 -13.09
CA SER A 208 -5.92 -21.15 -12.80
C SER A 208 -5.27 -19.81 -12.48
N VAL A 209 -6.04 -18.71 -12.49
CA VAL A 209 -5.58 -17.35 -12.17
C VAL A 209 -6.62 -16.58 -11.35
N ILE A 210 -7.92 -16.86 -11.50
CA ILE A 210 -9.01 -16.09 -10.86
C ILE A 210 -10.06 -17.03 -10.24
N SER A 211 -10.44 -16.74 -9.01
CA SER A 211 -11.44 -17.45 -8.21
C SER A 211 -12.33 -16.51 -7.38
N THR A 212 -13.27 -17.11 -6.65
CA THR A 212 -14.15 -16.50 -5.66
C THR A 212 -14.34 -17.51 -4.53
N PRO A 213 -14.71 -17.11 -3.30
CA PRO A 213 -15.07 -18.06 -2.25
C PRO A 213 -16.24 -18.96 -2.70
N GLU A 214 -16.14 -20.28 -2.52
CA GLU A 214 -17.26 -21.19 -2.78
C GLU A 214 -18.35 -21.02 -1.71
N ILE A 215 -19.62 -20.96 -2.12
CA ILE A 215 -20.76 -20.86 -1.20
C ILE A 215 -21.12 -22.27 -0.70
N TYR A 216 -21.07 -22.46 0.62
CA TYR A 216 -21.39 -23.73 1.26
C TYR A 216 -22.91 -23.88 1.46
N GLY A 217 -23.56 -22.85 2.04
CA GLY A 217 -25.01 -22.85 2.28
C GLY A 217 -25.58 -21.46 2.56
N ILE A 218 -26.91 -21.35 2.49
CA ILE A 218 -27.67 -20.11 2.72
C ILE A 218 -28.90 -20.43 3.57
N ARG A 219 -29.02 -19.79 4.74
CA ARG A 219 -30.18 -19.89 5.64
C ARG A 219 -30.97 -18.59 5.66
N SER A 220 -32.26 -18.72 5.34
CA SER A 220 -33.31 -17.74 5.65
C SER A 220 -34.09 -18.22 6.88
N PRO A 221 -34.54 -17.34 7.78
CA PRO A 221 -35.35 -17.73 8.94
C PRO A 221 -36.75 -18.18 8.52
N HIS A 222 -37.29 -19.17 9.22
CA HIS A 222 -38.65 -19.66 9.00
C HIS A 222 -39.71 -18.93 9.86
N ILE A 223 -39.33 -17.83 10.52
CA ILE A 223 -40.17 -17.12 11.51
C ILE A 223 -40.58 -15.74 10.93
N PRO A 224 -41.87 -15.34 10.98
CA PRO A 224 -42.33 -14.06 10.43
C PRO A 224 -41.69 -12.80 11.02
N GLU A 225 -41.09 -12.89 12.20
CA GLU A 225 -40.50 -11.78 12.95
C GLU A 225 -39.04 -11.47 12.53
N GLU A 226 -38.43 -12.32 11.69
CA GLU A 226 -37.01 -12.21 11.27
C GLU A 226 -36.82 -12.01 9.75
N GLN A 227 -37.90 -11.70 8.99
CA GLN A 227 -37.99 -11.85 7.53
C GLN A 227 -36.86 -11.27 6.65
N ASP A 228 -36.16 -10.22 7.09
CA ASP A 228 -35.05 -9.61 6.32
C ASP A 228 -33.66 -10.14 6.69
N THR A 229 -33.54 -11.02 7.68
CA THR A 229 -32.24 -11.59 8.07
C THR A 229 -31.84 -12.70 7.10
N LEU A 230 -30.55 -12.74 6.74
CA LEU A 230 -30.00 -13.74 5.83
C LEU A 230 -28.61 -14.15 6.32
N VAL A 231 -28.37 -15.46 6.46
CA VAL A 231 -27.08 -16.02 6.85
C VAL A 231 -26.50 -16.78 5.66
N VAL A 232 -25.26 -16.47 5.30
CA VAL A 232 -24.53 -17.08 4.18
C VAL A 232 -23.19 -17.60 4.69
N ASP A 233 -22.91 -18.87 4.42
CA ASP A 233 -21.63 -19.50 4.77
C ASP A 233 -20.84 -19.82 3.49
N MET A 234 -19.56 -19.46 3.50
CA MET A 234 -18.67 -19.57 2.34
C MET A 234 -17.22 -19.90 2.72
N GLU A 235 -16.45 -20.35 1.74
CA GLU A 235 -15.04 -20.73 1.89
C GLU A 235 -14.19 -19.63 2.55
N TYR A 236 -13.37 -20.02 3.55
CA TYR A 236 -12.34 -19.14 4.09
C TYR A 236 -11.09 -19.20 3.19
N ILE A 237 -10.66 -18.04 2.69
CA ILE A 237 -9.56 -17.89 1.73
C ILE A 237 -8.33 -17.29 2.44
N PRO A 238 -7.29 -18.08 2.76
CA PRO A 238 -6.11 -17.63 3.51
C PRO A 238 -5.08 -16.95 2.59
N PHE A 239 -5.51 -16.03 1.74
CA PHE A 239 -4.66 -15.29 0.80
C PHE A 239 -4.25 -13.93 1.39
N HIS A 240 -3.20 -13.31 0.84
CA HIS A 240 -2.79 -11.97 1.23
C HIS A 240 -3.78 -10.91 0.73
N ASP A 241 -4.02 -9.85 1.49
CA ASP A 241 -4.75 -8.68 0.99
C ASP A 241 -3.82 -7.70 0.24
N THR A 242 -4.40 -6.78 -0.52
CA THR A 242 -3.65 -5.82 -1.35
C THR A 242 -2.72 -4.91 -0.53
N THR A 243 -2.98 -4.67 0.75
CA THR A 243 -2.08 -3.92 1.64
C THR A 243 -0.80 -4.71 1.88
N THR A 244 -0.89 -6.01 2.18
CA THR A 244 0.28 -6.90 2.28
C THR A 244 1.02 -7.00 0.94
N VAL A 245 0.30 -7.17 -0.17
CA VAL A 245 0.93 -7.24 -1.52
C VAL A 245 1.69 -5.96 -1.84
N LEU A 246 1.10 -4.80 -1.56
CA LEU A 246 1.75 -3.51 -1.72
C LEU A 246 2.98 -3.41 -0.81
N LEU A 247 2.82 -3.60 0.50
CA LEU A 247 3.87 -3.26 1.48
C LEU A 247 5.07 -4.20 1.45
N GLU A 248 4.87 -5.48 1.15
CA GLU A 248 5.91 -6.50 1.34
C GLU A 248 6.46 -7.09 0.04
N LYS A 249 5.66 -7.18 -1.02
CA LYS A 249 6.01 -7.97 -2.21
C LYS A 249 6.81 -7.16 -3.25
N ASP A 250 7.49 -7.87 -4.12
CA ASP A 250 8.46 -7.34 -5.09
C ASP A 250 7.80 -6.73 -6.34
N LYS A 251 8.62 -6.09 -7.19
CA LYS A 251 8.12 -5.46 -8.43
C LYS A 251 7.49 -6.47 -9.38
N SER A 252 8.00 -7.71 -9.46
CA SER A 252 7.43 -8.73 -10.35
C SER A 252 6.06 -9.25 -9.86
N THR A 253 5.84 -9.28 -8.54
CA THR A 253 4.52 -9.56 -7.96
C THR A 253 3.57 -8.39 -8.16
N TRP A 254 4.03 -7.14 -7.99
CA TRP A 254 3.24 -5.94 -8.33
C TRP A 254 2.83 -5.93 -9.81
N ASP A 255 3.78 -6.16 -10.72
CA ASP A 255 3.54 -6.24 -12.16
C ASP A 255 2.51 -7.33 -12.49
N TRP A 256 2.61 -8.52 -11.87
CA TRP A 256 1.63 -9.60 -12.01
C TRP A 256 0.25 -9.24 -11.47
N PHE A 257 0.18 -8.65 -10.28
CA PHE A 257 -1.07 -8.27 -9.62
C PHE A 257 -1.85 -7.29 -10.51
N ILE A 258 -1.19 -6.23 -10.98
CA ILE A 258 -1.82 -5.21 -11.82
C ILE A 258 -2.23 -5.80 -13.17
N ASP A 259 -1.35 -6.58 -13.82
CA ASP A 259 -1.67 -7.26 -15.09
C ASP A 259 -2.84 -8.26 -14.96
N THR A 260 -3.06 -8.82 -13.76
CA THR A 260 -4.15 -9.77 -13.49
C THR A 260 -5.48 -9.04 -13.22
N ALA A 261 -5.46 -7.95 -12.45
CA ALA A 261 -6.62 -7.07 -12.28
C ALA A 261 -7.09 -6.48 -13.63
N ILE A 262 -6.15 -6.05 -14.48
CA ILE A 262 -6.44 -5.60 -15.84
C ILE A 262 -6.93 -6.78 -16.70
N GLY A 263 -6.29 -7.95 -16.60
CA GLY A 263 -6.68 -9.16 -17.34
C GLY A 263 -8.10 -9.66 -17.05
N LEU A 264 -8.55 -9.57 -15.81
CA LEU A 264 -9.94 -9.83 -15.40
C LEU A 264 -10.91 -8.94 -16.20
N VAL A 265 -10.65 -7.63 -16.26
CA VAL A 265 -11.51 -6.67 -16.96
C VAL A 265 -11.40 -6.81 -18.48
N ASP A 266 -10.20 -7.03 -19.04
CA ASP A 266 -10.01 -7.35 -20.47
C ASP A 266 -10.85 -8.58 -20.88
N ASN A 267 -10.87 -9.65 -20.06
CA ASN A 267 -11.70 -10.84 -20.30
C ASN A 267 -13.20 -10.51 -20.30
N MET A 268 -13.70 -9.77 -19.30
CA MET A 268 -15.12 -9.38 -19.24
C MET A 268 -15.50 -8.47 -20.42
N LEU A 269 -14.61 -7.56 -20.85
CA LEU A 269 -14.80 -6.75 -22.05
C LEU A 269 -14.95 -7.58 -23.34
N THR A 270 -14.31 -8.76 -23.45
CA THR A 270 -14.47 -9.60 -24.66
C THR A 270 -15.91 -10.11 -24.88
N LYS A 271 -16.73 -10.16 -23.82
CA LYS A 271 -18.13 -10.65 -23.87
C LYS A 271 -19.16 -9.51 -23.93
N THR A 272 -18.73 -8.28 -24.19
CA THR A 272 -19.62 -7.11 -24.19
C THR A 272 -20.34 -6.88 -25.52
N LYS A 273 -21.45 -6.15 -25.43
CA LYS A 273 -22.18 -5.58 -26.57
C LYS A 273 -22.14 -4.06 -26.47
N ASN A 274 -21.63 -3.40 -27.50
CA ASN A 274 -21.63 -1.95 -27.56
C ASN A 274 -23.04 -1.39 -27.81
N VAL A 275 -23.35 -0.27 -27.14
CA VAL A 275 -24.54 0.56 -27.38
C VAL A 275 -24.15 2.05 -27.37
N PRO A 276 -24.89 2.94 -28.06
CA PRO A 276 -24.70 4.39 -27.92
C PRO A 276 -25.03 4.86 -26.50
N LEU A 277 -24.21 5.76 -25.94
CA LEU A 277 -24.34 6.29 -24.58
C LEU A 277 -25.76 6.82 -24.28
N HIS A 278 -26.42 7.50 -25.22
CA HIS A 278 -27.77 8.04 -25.05
C HIS A 278 -28.81 6.97 -24.64
N THR A 279 -28.60 5.70 -24.98
CA THR A 279 -29.50 4.59 -24.61
C THR A 279 -29.49 4.27 -23.12
N ILE A 280 -28.38 4.54 -22.43
CA ILE A 280 -28.19 4.29 -20.98
C ILE A 280 -28.17 5.57 -20.14
N MET A 281 -28.09 6.76 -20.73
CA MET A 281 -28.23 8.03 -20.01
C MET A 281 -29.48 8.14 -19.11
N PRO A 282 -30.65 7.54 -19.42
CA PRO A 282 -31.78 7.50 -18.48
C PRO A 282 -31.45 6.82 -17.14
N GLN A 283 -30.57 5.81 -17.15
CA GLN A 283 -30.14 5.05 -15.96
C GLN A 283 -29.20 5.90 -15.09
N PHE A 284 -28.24 6.62 -15.71
CA PHE A 284 -27.42 7.63 -15.04
C PHE A 284 -28.28 8.75 -14.42
N ASN A 285 -29.22 9.31 -15.17
CA ASN A 285 -30.13 10.35 -14.68
C ASN A 285 -31.01 9.87 -13.52
N ALA A 286 -31.48 8.63 -13.55
CA ALA A 286 -32.20 8.02 -12.42
C ALA A 286 -31.30 7.85 -11.19
N LYS A 287 -30.08 7.33 -11.38
CA LYS A 287 -29.14 7.14 -10.26
C LYS A 287 -28.66 8.47 -9.66
N ALA A 288 -28.52 9.52 -10.47
CA ALA A 288 -28.18 10.87 -10.00
C ALA A 288 -29.23 11.40 -9.02
N ARG A 289 -30.52 11.38 -9.39
CA ARG A 289 -31.62 11.78 -8.49
C ARG A 289 -31.58 11.01 -7.17
N ASN A 290 -31.37 9.70 -7.23
CA ASN A 290 -31.29 8.86 -6.04
C ASN A 290 -30.06 9.16 -5.15
N ILE A 291 -28.93 9.60 -5.72
CA ILE A 291 -27.76 10.05 -4.94
C ILE A 291 -28.06 11.41 -4.30
N ARG A 292 -28.52 12.39 -5.09
CA ARG A 292 -28.86 13.74 -4.63
C ARG A 292 -29.82 13.74 -3.45
N MET A 293 -30.92 13.00 -3.55
CA MET A 293 -31.87 12.84 -2.45
C MET A 293 -31.24 12.26 -1.16
N ALA A 294 -30.21 11.43 -1.29
CA ALA A 294 -29.49 10.84 -0.17
C ALA A 294 -28.33 11.71 0.37
N LEU A 295 -27.87 12.73 -0.36
CA LEU A 295 -26.87 13.67 0.15
C LEU A 295 -27.38 14.39 1.41
N HIS A 296 -28.67 14.76 1.43
CA HIS A 296 -29.32 15.40 2.57
C HIS A 296 -29.44 14.54 3.84
N SER A 297 -29.09 13.24 3.79
CA SER A 297 -28.99 12.39 4.99
C SER A 297 -27.57 12.30 5.57
N SER A 298 -26.57 12.94 4.97
CA SER A 298 -25.18 12.95 5.45
C SER A 298 -24.90 14.16 6.34
N GLU A 299 -24.78 13.94 7.66
CA GLU A 299 -24.39 14.95 8.66
C GLU A 299 -23.05 15.65 8.37
N LEU A 300 -22.20 15.06 7.52
CA LEU A 300 -20.90 15.61 7.13
C LEU A 300 -20.95 16.61 5.96
N LEU A 301 -22.09 16.77 5.27
CA LEU A 301 -22.24 17.72 4.16
C LEU A 301 -22.91 19.00 4.65
N THR A 302 -22.38 20.15 4.22
CA THR A 302 -23.07 21.44 4.34
C THR A 302 -23.91 21.69 3.08
N ASP A 303 -24.90 22.58 3.15
CA ASP A 303 -25.71 22.96 1.98
C ASP A 303 -24.84 23.46 0.81
N PHE A 304 -23.71 24.12 1.11
CA PHE A 304 -22.73 24.58 0.12
C PHE A 304 -21.94 23.43 -0.52
N ASP A 305 -21.63 22.36 0.21
CA ASP A 305 -21.06 21.15 -0.40
C ASP A 305 -22.09 20.53 -1.37
N ILE A 306 -23.35 20.45 -0.95
CA ILE A 306 -24.44 19.86 -1.75
C ILE A 306 -24.68 20.69 -3.02
N GLU A 307 -24.71 22.01 -2.94
CA GLU A 307 -24.81 22.91 -4.10
C GLU A 307 -23.65 22.68 -5.10
N ILE A 308 -22.41 22.56 -4.61
CA ILE A 308 -21.24 22.23 -5.46
C ILE A 308 -21.40 20.86 -6.12
N ILE A 309 -21.81 19.83 -5.37
CA ILE A 309 -22.02 18.48 -5.90
C ILE A 309 -23.13 18.48 -6.97
N ASP A 310 -24.22 19.23 -6.75
CA ASP A 310 -25.33 19.35 -7.69
C ASP A 310 -24.93 20.06 -8.99
N LEU A 311 -24.16 21.15 -8.90
CA LEU A 311 -23.57 21.82 -10.06
C LEU A 311 -22.63 20.90 -10.84
N GLN A 312 -21.83 20.08 -10.15
CA GLN A 312 -20.98 19.06 -10.78
C GLN A 312 -21.82 17.97 -11.49
N PHE A 313 -22.91 17.48 -10.88
CA PHE A 313 -23.82 16.53 -11.53
C PHE A 313 -24.46 17.12 -12.79
N GLU A 314 -24.97 18.36 -12.76
CA GLU A 314 -25.55 19.01 -13.96
C GLU A 314 -24.50 19.20 -15.07
N PHE A 315 -23.29 19.65 -14.71
CA PHE A 315 -22.19 19.81 -15.68
C PHE A 315 -21.82 18.48 -16.34
N VAL A 316 -21.63 17.42 -15.55
CA VAL A 316 -21.26 16.09 -16.04
C VAL A 316 -22.37 15.50 -16.91
N LEU A 317 -23.61 15.44 -16.41
CA LEU A 317 -24.74 14.88 -17.18
C LEU A 317 -25.03 15.69 -18.45
N GLY A 318 -24.94 17.03 -18.38
CA GLY A 318 -25.07 17.92 -19.52
C GLY A 318 -23.99 17.69 -20.57
N TYR A 319 -22.72 17.56 -20.18
CA TYR A 319 -21.62 17.27 -21.09
C TYR A 319 -21.80 15.91 -21.80
N TYR A 320 -22.04 14.83 -21.05
CA TYR A 320 -22.17 13.51 -21.65
C TYR A 320 -23.43 13.35 -22.52
N THR A 321 -24.54 14.00 -22.16
CA THR A 321 -25.76 14.00 -22.99
C THR A 321 -25.56 14.75 -24.31
N ASN A 322 -24.94 15.94 -24.29
CA ASN A 322 -24.89 16.82 -25.46
C ASN A 322 -23.64 16.63 -26.34
N CYS A 323 -22.50 16.22 -25.76
CA CYS A 323 -21.22 16.14 -26.47
C CYS A 323 -20.78 14.72 -26.81
N LEU A 324 -21.34 13.69 -26.14
CA LEU A 324 -20.93 12.28 -26.29
C LEU A 324 -22.11 11.31 -26.42
N SER A 325 -23.30 11.82 -26.81
CA SER A 325 -24.55 11.05 -27.06
C SER A 325 -24.32 9.69 -27.73
N ASP A 326 -23.50 9.67 -28.77
CA ASP A 326 -23.40 8.53 -29.68
C ASP A 326 -22.08 7.75 -29.50
N ALA A 327 -21.32 8.07 -28.45
CA ALA A 327 -20.12 7.31 -28.08
C ALA A 327 -20.51 5.89 -27.66
N GLU A 328 -19.78 4.88 -28.16
CA GLU A 328 -20.06 3.48 -27.86
C GLU A 328 -19.63 3.09 -26.44
N VAL A 329 -20.54 2.43 -25.72
CA VAL A 329 -20.35 1.91 -24.37
C VAL A 329 -20.48 0.38 -24.38
N PRO A 330 -19.45 -0.37 -23.96
CA PRO A 330 -19.51 -1.83 -23.86
C PRO A 330 -20.35 -2.25 -22.65
N LEU A 331 -21.56 -2.77 -22.88
CA LEU A 331 -22.41 -3.38 -21.84
C LEU A 331 -22.13 -4.87 -21.71
N GLY A 332 -22.15 -5.38 -20.48
CA GLY A 332 -21.85 -6.78 -20.17
C GLY A 332 -21.51 -6.95 -18.69
N THR A 333 -21.43 -8.21 -18.26
CA THR A 333 -21.19 -8.60 -16.86
C THR A 333 -19.91 -7.97 -16.29
N CYS A 334 -20.01 -7.43 -15.08
CA CYS A 334 -18.89 -6.84 -14.33
C CYS A 334 -18.91 -7.31 -12.86
N HIS A 335 -17.83 -7.15 -12.10
CA HIS A 335 -17.81 -7.41 -10.65
C HIS A 335 -18.69 -6.39 -9.90
N GLY A 336 -18.65 -5.13 -10.33
CA GLY A 336 -19.49 -4.02 -9.86
C GLY A 336 -18.94 -3.27 -8.64
N ASP A 337 -18.02 -3.88 -7.89
CA ASP A 337 -17.25 -3.24 -6.83
C ASP A 337 -15.78 -3.73 -6.85
N LEU A 338 -15.12 -3.74 -8.01
CA LEU A 338 -13.72 -4.19 -8.14
C LEU A 338 -12.72 -3.17 -7.54
N THR A 339 -12.75 -3.04 -6.21
CA THR A 339 -11.82 -2.25 -5.42
C THR A 339 -10.65 -3.11 -4.93
N LEU A 340 -9.54 -2.48 -4.56
CA LEU A 340 -8.34 -3.16 -4.07
C LEU A 340 -8.56 -3.92 -2.75
N LEU A 341 -9.52 -3.54 -1.92
CA LEU A 341 -9.89 -4.30 -0.71
C LEU A 341 -10.74 -5.54 -1.01
N ASN A 342 -11.36 -5.60 -2.19
CA ASN A 342 -12.20 -6.70 -2.64
C ASN A 342 -11.41 -7.75 -3.47
N ILE A 343 -10.07 -7.68 -3.42
CA ILE A 343 -9.12 -8.61 -4.05
C ILE A 343 -8.21 -9.18 -2.97
N LEU A 344 -8.09 -10.50 -2.94
CA LEU A 344 -7.06 -11.24 -2.22
C LEU A 344 -6.14 -11.95 -3.23
N ALA A 345 -4.87 -12.14 -2.89
CA ALA A 345 -3.87 -12.74 -3.77
C ALA A 345 -3.05 -13.84 -3.07
N ASP A 346 -3.00 -15.01 -3.69
CA ASP A 346 -1.92 -15.99 -3.48
C ASP A 346 -0.77 -15.57 -4.40
N THR A 347 0.29 -15.01 -3.80
CA THR A 347 1.46 -14.52 -4.55
C THR A 347 2.34 -15.63 -5.11
N ASP A 348 2.22 -16.83 -4.56
CA ASP A 348 3.17 -17.91 -4.72
C ASP A 348 2.67 -18.88 -5.80
N ASN A 349 1.36 -19.15 -5.82
CA ASN A 349 0.66 -19.83 -6.90
C ASN A 349 0.12 -18.85 -7.97
N ARG A 350 0.22 -17.53 -7.74
CA ARG A 350 -0.26 -16.45 -8.63
C ARG A 350 -1.76 -16.54 -8.94
N GLU A 351 -2.55 -16.71 -7.89
CA GLU A 351 -4.02 -16.76 -7.93
C GLU A 351 -4.65 -15.49 -7.32
N PHE A 352 -5.70 -14.97 -7.94
CA PHE A 352 -6.58 -13.92 -7.41
C PHE A 352 -7.88 -14.55 -6.89
N CYS A 353 -8.35 -14.11 -5.73
CA CYS A 353 -9.70 -14.35 -5.25
C CYS A 353 -10.45 -13.01 -5.10
N VAL A 354 -11.61 -12.86 -5.74
CA VAL A 354 -12.43 -11.64 -5.68
C VAL A 354 -13.73 -11.86 -4.91
N LEU A 355 -14.22 -10.83 -4.22
CA LEU A 355 -15.30 -10.91 -3.23
C LEU A 355 -16.11 -9.60 -3.11
N ASP A 356 -17.26 -9.65 -2.41
CA ASP A 356 -18.16 -8.50 -2.20
C ASP A 356 -18.67 -7.81 -3.50
N PHE A 357 -19.02 -8.64 -4.49
CA PHE A 357 -19.75 -8.27 -5.71
C PHE A 357 -20.93 -7.29 -5.46
N LEU A 358 -21.20 -6.39 -6.42
CA LEU A 358 -22.35 -5.48 -6.36
C LEU A 358 -23.19 -5.47 -7.64
N ASP A 359 -24.46 -5.12 -7.47
CA ASP A 359 -25.40 -4.84 -8.55
C ASP A 359 -25.15 -3.44 -9.16
N CYS A 360 -25.09 -3.39 -10.48
CA CYS A 360 -24.85 -2.16 -11.22
C CYS A 360 -26.14 -1.61 -11.83
N PHE A 361 -26.28 -0.29 -11.77
CA PHE A 361 -27.37 0.45 -12.42
C PHE A 361 -27.18 0.55 -13.94
N VAL A 362 -25.96 0.28 -14.41
CA VAL A 362 -25.52 0.06 -15.78
C VAL A 362 -24.52 -1.10 -15.70
N GLU A 363 -24.91 -2.31 -16.09
CA GLU A 363 -24.03 -3.50 -16.04
C GLU A 363 -23.02 -3.43 -17.21
N SER A 364 -21.77 -3.10 -16.87
CA SER A 364 -20.70 -2.82 -17.84
C SER A 364 -19.33 -2.95 -17.15
N PRO A 365 -18.30 -3.57 -17.79
CA PRO A 365 -16.94 -3.61 -17.24
C PRO A 365 -16.30 -2.23 -17.03
N LEU A 366 -16.86 -1.15 -17.59
CA LEU A 366 -16.42 0.21 -17.27
C LEU A 366 -16.66 0.58 -15.79
N GLN A 367 -17.62 -0.06 -15.12
CA GLN A 367 -17.78 0.06 -13.66
C GLN A 367 -16.53 -0.44 -12.94
N ASP A 368 -15.93 -1.55 -13.39
CA ASP A 368 -14.75 -2.13 -12.74
C ASP A 368 -13.48 -1.33 -13.03
N ILE A 369 -13.33 -0.79 -14.25
CA ILE A 369 -12.24 0.17 -14.53
C ILE A 369 -12.39 1.41 -13.64
N ALA A 370 -13.60 1.95 -13.52
CA ALA A 370 -13.88 3.10 -12.66
C ALA A 370 -13.69 2.78 -11.16
N LYS A 371 -13.90 1.53 -10.73
CA LYS A 371 -13.63 1.05 -9.37
C LYS A 371 -12.14 0.90 -9.07
N LEU A 372 -11.34 0.39 -10.01
CA LEU A 372 -9.89 0.42 -9.88
C LEU A 372 -9.38 1.87 -9.84
N LEU A 373 -9.91 2.78 -10.68
CA LEU A 373 -9.55 4.21 -10.69
C LEU A 373 -9.99 4.97 -9.42
N GLN A 374 -11.13 4.60 -8.81
CA GLN A 374 -11.56 5.09 -7.49
C GLN A 374 -10.44 4.92 -6.44
N ASP A 375 -9.74 3.78 -6.48
CA ASP A 375 -8.60 3.53 -5.62
C ASP A 375 -7.31 4.20 -6.14
N VAL A 376 -6.86 3.87 -7.34
CA VAL A 376 -5.50 4.22 -7.81
C VAL A 376 -5.35 5.68 -8.27
N ARG A 377 -6.42 6.31 -8.78
CA ARG A 377 -6.43 7.70 -9.28
C ARG A 377 -7.08 8.68 -8.30
N HIS A 378 -8.01 8.21 -7.46
CA HIS A 378 -8.71 9.08 -6.51
C HIS A 378 -8.27 8.91 -5.05
N HIS A 379 -7.43 7.90 -4.76
CA HIS A 379 -6.84 7.60 -3.46
C HIS A 379 -7.85 7.09 -2.41
N TRP A 380 -8.96 6.49 -2.85
CA TRP A 380 -9.92 5.87 -1.93
C TRP A 380 -9.26 4.78 -1.09
N PHE A 381 -8.44 3.91 -1.69
CA PHE A 381 -7.67 2.88 -0.99
C PHE A 381 -6.94 3.43 0.26
N PHE A 382 -6.18 4.53 0.16
CA PHE A 382 -5.49 5.12 1.33
C PHE A 382 -6.39 5.83 2.35
N THR A 383 -7.69 5.86 2.10
CA THR A 383 -8.74 6.42 2.97
C THR A 383 -9.44 5.31 3.75
N VAL A 384 -9.41 4.07 3.26
CA VAL A 384 -10.00 2.88 3.91
C VAL A 384 -8.96 1.88 4.44
N ALA A 385 -7.79 1.76 3.80
CA ALA A 385 -6.66 0.95 4.25
C ALA A 385 -5.77 1.73 5.22
N GLN A 386 -5.33 1.08 6.28
CA GLN A 386 -4.45 1.68 7.30
C GLN A 386 -2.98 1.47 6.91
N ILE A 387 -2.38 2.47 6.26
CA ILE A 387 -0.95 2.49 5.92
C ILE A 387 -0.26 3.54 6.79
N SER A 388 0.88 3.18 7.39
CA SER A 388 1.64 4.09 8.26
C SER A 388 2.30 5.22 7.45
N PRO A 389 2.54 6.41 8.05
CA PRO A 389 3.13 7.55 7.35
C PRO A 389 4.43 7.21 6.61
N ASP A 390 5.25 6.37 7.22
CA ASP A 390 6.58 6.00 6.76
C ASP A 390 6.59 4.89 5.69
N GLN A 391 5.41 4.42 5.27
CA GLN A 391 5.18 3.50 4.16
C GLN A 391 4.43 4.15 2.98
N LEU A 392 4.01 5.42 3.12
CA LEU A 392 3.19 6.12 2.11
C LEU A 392 3.89 6.32 0.77
N ALA A 393 5.22 6.47 0.75
CA ALA A 393 5.99 6.62 -0.49
C ALA A 393 5.89 5.37 -1.38
N ARG A 394 6.13 4.18 -0.80
CA ARG A 394 5.86 2.88 -1.44
C ARG A 394 4.39 2.75 -1.87
N GLY A 395 3.48 3.23 -1.02
CA GLY A 395 2.05 3.37 -1.33
C GLY A 395 1.79 4.09 -2.65
N VAL A 396 2.23 5.35 -2.76
CA VAL A 396 1.94 6.17 -3.94
C VAL A 396 2.65 5.65 -5.19
N THR A 397 3.83 5.03 -5.05
CA THR A 397 4.53 4.35 -6.16
C THR A 397 3.64 3.25 -6.76
N PHE A 398 3.07 2.38 -5.92
CA PHE A 398 2.20 1.28 -6.37
C PHE A 398 0.94 1.79 -7.09
N LEU A 399 0.22 2.75 -6.49
CA LEU A 399 -1.00 3.29 -7.11
C LEU A 399 -0.69 4.06 -8.40
N ALA A 400 0.43 4.78 -8.48
CA ALA A 400 0.87 5.45 -9.70
C ALA A 400 1.17 4.45 -10.83
N LEU A 401 1.94 3.39 -10.54
CA LEU A 401 2.25 2.32 -11.49
C LEU A 401 0.98 1.59 -11.96
N PHE A 402 0.02 1.35 -11.06
CA PHE A 402 -1.28 0.77 -11.39
C PHE A 402 -2.08 1.69 -12.32
N HIS A 403 -2.21 2.97 -11.97
CA HIS A 403 -2.90 3.97 -12.76
C HIS A 403 -2.31 4.11 -14.18
N GLU A 404 -0.97 4.13 -14.30
CA GLU A 404 -0.28 4.17 -15.60
C GLU A 404 -0.59 2.93 -16.44
N LYS A 405 -0.54 1.73 -15.87
CA LYS A 405 -0.91 0.48 -16.56
C LYS A 405 -2.37 0.48 -17.02
N ILE A 406 -3.31 1.06 -16.26
CA ILE A 406 -4.71 1.24 -16.69
C ILE A 406 -4.80 2.18 -17.91
N ILE A 407 -4.06 3.29 -17.91
CA ILE A 407 -3.98 4.21 -19.06
C ILE A 407 -3.42 3.48 -20.29
N ILE A 408 -2.29 2.78 -20.15
CA ILE A 408 -1.65 1.99 -21.22
C ILE A 408 -2.56 0.84 -21.72
N ALA A 409 -3.40 0.27 -20.85
CA ALA A 409 -4.37 -0.74 -21.24
C ALA A 409 -5.49 -0.18 -22.13
N TYR A 410 -6.09 0.95 -21.72
CA TYR A 410 -7.41 1.36 -22.20
C TYR A 410 -7.51 2.71 -22.93
N GLN A 411 -6.55 3.64 -22.79
CA GLN A 411 -6.63 5.01 -23.34
C GLN A 411 -6.81 5.09 -24.88
N LYS A 412 -6.44 4.02 -25.58
CA LYS A 412 -6.60 3.85 -27.04
C LYS A 412 -8.04 3.58 -27.50
N TYR A 413 -8.95 3.12 -26.63
CA TYR A 413 -10.31 2.72 -27.00
C TYR A 413 -11.28 3.92 -26.92
N SER A 414 -12.32 3.94 -27.76
CA SER A 414 -13.32 5.01 -27.83
C SER A 414 -14.01 5.27 -26.48
N PHE A 415 -14.32 4.18 -25.75
CA PHE A 415 -14.98 4.25 -24.45
C PHE A 415 -14.18 5.02 -23.38
N TRP A 416 -12.87 5.25 -23.58
CA TRP A 416 -12.05 6.02 -22.64
C TRP A 416 -12.53 7.46 -22.48
N ASP A 417 -13.15 8.05 -23.51
CA ASP A 417 -13.75 9.39 -23.39
C ASP A 417 -15.07 9.38 -22.60
N VAL A 418 -15.74 8.23 -22.48
CA VAL A 418 -16.96 8.03 -21.67
C VAL A 418 -16.65 7.59 -20.23
N LEU A 419 -15.53 6.88 -20.01
CA LEU A 419 -15.12 6.34 -18.72
C LEU A 419 -15.22 7.33 -17.53
N PRO A 420 -14.92 8.65 -17.66
CA PRO A 420 -15.04 9.56 -16.52
C PRO A 420 -16.47 9.81 -16.05
N LEU A 421 -17.51 9.49 -16.86
CA LEU A 421 -18.90 9.41 -16.38
C LEU A 421 -19.07 8.28 -15.34
N PHE A 422 -18.42 7.14 -15.57
CA PHE A 422 -18.42 6.02 -14.63
C PHE A 422 -17.58 6.36 -13.38
N GLU A 423 -16.40 6.96 -13.54
CA GLU A 423 -15.58 7.44 -12.40
C GLU A 423 -16.36 8.40 -11.49
N PHE A 424 -17.05 9.39 -12.09
CA PHE A 424 -17.87 10.34 -11.34
C PHE A 424 -18.94 9.62 -10.50
N PHE A 425 -19.66 8.68 -11.09
CA PHE A 425 -20.71 7.93 -10.41
C PHE A 425 -20.17 6.91 -9.38
N CYS A 426 -18.97 6.35 -9.57
CA CYS A 426 -18.33 5.50 -8.57
C CYS A 426 -18.00 6.29 -7.29
N VAL A 427 -17.41 7.49 -7.43
CA VAL A 427 -17.11 8.39 -6.30
C VAL A 427 -18.40 8.95 -5.68
N ALA A 428 -19.30 9.52 -6.49
CA ALA A 428 -20.51 10.19 -5.98
C ALA A 428 -21.47 9.22 -5.26
N ARG A 429 -21.46 7.92 -5.61
CA ARG A 429 -22.22 6.88 -4.90
C ARG A 429 -21.81 6.68 -3.44
N ILE A 430 -20.62 7.14 -3.02
CA ILE A 430 -20.11 6.95 -1.64
C ILE A 430 -20.50 8.12 -0.72
N LEU A 431 -20.70 9.33 -1.27
CA LEU A 431 -21.00 10.54 -0.49
C LEU A 431 -22.14 10.41 0.54
N PRO A 432 -23.28 9.73 0.27
CA PRO A 432 -24.34 9.54 1.28
C PRO A 432 -23.97 8.61 2.45
N TYR A 433 -22.87 7.87 2.35
CA TYR A 433 -22.51 6.78 3.26
C TYR A 433 -21.18 7.00 4.00
N MET A 434 -20.49 8.11 3.75
CA MET A 434 -19.23 8.45 4.41
C MET A 434 -19.41 8.73 5.90
N THR A 435 -18.37 8.46 6.68
CA THR A 435 -18.36 8.45 8.14
C THR A 435 -17.27 9.34 8.75
N THR A 436 -16.28 9.76 7.97
CA THR A 436 -15.18 10.63 8.43
C THR A 436 -15.02 11.86 7.54
N ILE A 437 -14.39 12.90 8.08
CA ILE A 437 -14.08 14.12 7.33
C ILE A 437 -12.95 13.88 6.30
N GLU A 438 -12.12 12.87 6.54
CA GLU A 438 -11.11 12.35 5.61
C GLU A 438 -11.77 11.71 4.38
N GLU A 439 -12.82 10.89 4.59
CA GLU A 439 -13.63 10.32 3.51
C GLU A 439 -14.30 11.43 2.68
N LYS A 440 -14.91 12.44 3.33
CA LYS A 440 -15.45 13.61 2.63
C LYS A 440 -14.40 14.31 1.75
N ARG A 441 -13.22 14.61 2.30
CA ARG A 441 -12.13 15.27 1.57
C ARG A 441 -11.69 14.46 0.34
N CYS A 442 -11.47 13.15 0.52
CA CYS A 442 -11.09 12.24 -0.57
C CYS A 442 -12.13 12.24 -1.70
N LEU A 443 -13.42 12.11 -1.36
CA LEU A 443 -14.51 12.04 -2.34
C LEU A 443 -14.72 13.37 -3.07
N MET A 444 -14.70 14.51 -2.37
CA MET A 444 -14.80 15.85 -2.98
C MET A 444 -13.61 16.14 -3.91
N ALA A 445 -12.39 15.75 -3.52
CA ALA A 445 -11.24 15.78 -4.41
C ALA A 445 -11.38 14.80 -5.59
N GLY A 446 -12.02 13.64 -5.39
CA GLY A 446 -12.42 12.69 -6.43
C GLY A 446 -13.23 13.35 -7.54
N LEU A 447 -14.40 13.89 -7.20
CA LEU A 447 -15.28 14.55 -8.17
C LEU A 447 -14.58 15.71 -8.89
N GLN A 448 -13.83 16.54 -8.15
CA GLN A 448 -13.10 17.67 -8.74
C GLN A 448 -11.98 17.24 -9.69
N ARG A 449 -11.31 16.09 -9.46
CA ARG A 449 -10.33 15.48 -10.40
C ARG A 449 -10.97 14.86 -11.65
N VAL A 450 -12.25 14.49 -11.59
CA VAL A 450 -13.01 13.98 -12.75
C VAL A 450 -13.50 15.14 -13.62
N VAL A 451 -14.00 16.22 -13.00
CA VAL A 451 -14.45 17.44 -13.69
C VAL A 451 -13.28 18.19 -14.34
N LYS A 452 -12.10 18.24 -13.71
CA LYS A 452 -10.90 18.91 -14.26
C LYS A 452 -10.01 17.95 -15.07
N LYS A 453 -10.21 17.88 -16.39
CA LYS A 453 -9.19 17.36 -17.31
C LYS A 453 -8.07 18.41 -17.48
N SER A 454 -6.85 18.08 -17.07
CA SER A 454 -5.61 18.78 -17.45
C SER A 454 -4.58 17.75 -17.92
N PRO A 455 -3.95 17.92 -19.09
CA PRO A 455 -2.72 17.21 -19.42
C PRO A 455 -1.54 17.80 -18.63
N VAL A 456 -0.43 17.06 -18.58
CA VAL A 456 0.90 17.54 -18.15
C VAL A 456 1.93 16.84 -19.05
N ASP A 457 2.84 17.61 -19.64
CA ASP A 457 3.89 17.11 -20.53
C ASP A 457 5.02 16.38 -19.77
N LEU A 458 5.73 15.52 -20.50
CA LEU A 458 7.02 14.95 -20.12
C LEU A 458 7.91 14.83 -21.36
N ASP A 459 8.57 15.93 -21.74
CA ASP A 459 9.75 15.92 -22.61
C ASP A 459 11.01 16.14 -21.73
N ARG A 460 11.97 15.22 -21.82
CA ARG A 460 13.32 15.35 -21.23
C ARG A 460 14.37 15.40 -22.35
N PRO A 461 15.23 16.44 -22.44
CA PRO A 461 16.43 16.37 -23.26
C PRO A 461 17.51 15.54 -22.54
N TYR A 462 18.22 14.70 -23.29
CA TYR A 462 19.38 13.94 -22.81
C TYR A 462 20.66 14.73 -23.07
N HIS A 463 21.54 14.85 -22.07
CA HIS A 463 22.81 15.58 -22.17
C HIS A 463 23.99 14.71 -21.71
N GLU A 464 24.77 14.19 -22.68
CA GLU A 464 26.09 13.62 -22.41
C GLU A 464 27.13 14.72 -22.17
N THR A 465 27.57 14.91 -20.93
CA THR A 465 28.90 15.47 -20.62
C THR A 465 29.45 14.83 -19.35
N GLY A 466 30.52 14.03 -19.48
CA GLY A 466 31.10 13.32 -18.34
C GLY A 466 31.86 14.22 -17.37
N SER A 467 31.61 14.04 -16.08
CA SER A 467 32.47 14.48 -14.97
C SER A 467 32.70 13.31 -14.01
N GLY A 468 33.70 13.42 -13.11
CA GLY A 468 33.94 12.38 -12.11
C GLY A 468 32.84 12.37 -11.04
N ILE A 469 32.69 11.25 -10.32
CA ILE A 469 31.55 11.01 -9.42
C ILE A 469 31.55 12.01 -8.26
N THR A 470 30.40 12.61 -7.95
CA THR A 470 30.25 13.47 -6.77
C THR A 470 29.76 12.63 -5.59
N VAL A 471 30.52 12.60 -4.48
CA VAL A 471 30.02 12.03 -3.22
C VAL A 471 29.20 13.10 -2.49
N ILE A 472 28.05 12.71 -1.93
CA ILE A 472 27.18 13.59 -1.14
C ILE A 472 27.03 13.01 0.27
N LEU A 473 27.37 13.80 1.29
CA LEU A 473 27.36 13.40 2.70
C LEU A 473 26.35 14.29 3.48
N PRO A 474 25.06 13.90 3.52
CA PRO A 474 24.03 14.64 4.26
C PRO A 474 24.13 14.36 5.78
N ALA A 475 24.70 15.31 6.51
CA ALA A 475 24.87 15.28 7.97
C ALA A 475 24.03 16.38 8.66
N LEU A 476 22.78 16.54 8.21
CA LEU A 476 21.84 17.60 8.58
C LEU A 476 20.57 17.06 9.28
N GLY A 477 20.46 15.76 9.53
CA GLY A 477 19.30 15.21 10.25
C GLY A 477 19.29 15.65 11.74
N PRO A 478 18.13 15.83 12.38
CA PRO A 478 18.06 16.30 13.78
C PRO A 478 18.73 15.34 14.77
N ASP A 479 18.87 14.06 14.40
CA ASP A 479 19.59 13.06 15.18
C ASP A 479 21.12 13.34 15.23
N MET A 480 21.65 14.24 14.40
CA MET A 480 23.06 14.66 14.42
C MET A 480 23.40 15.59 15.59
N ASP A 481 22.38 16.28 16.13
CA ASP A 481 22.45 17.12 17.34
C ASP A 481 22.16 16.31 18.62
N GLU A 482 21.90 14.99 18.53
CA GLU A 482 21.73 14.14 19.73
C GLU A 482 23.04 14.11 20.53
N VAL A 483 22.99 14.47 21.82
CA VAL A 483 24.17 14.46 22.70
C VAL A 483 24.49 13.03 23.16
N TYR A 484 25.69 12.56 22.83
CA TYR A 484 26.17 11.22 23.12
C TYR A 484 26.89 11.15 24.48
N PRO A 485 27.24 9.95 24.98
CA PRO A 485 27.78 9.78 26.33
C PRO A 485 29.15 10.43 26.62
N ASP A 486 29.88 10.87 25.59
CA ASP A 486 31.11 11.67 25.73
C ASP A 486 30.83 13.17 25.94
N GLY A 487 29.57 13.60 25.80
CA GLY A 487 29.12 14.99 25.97
C GLY A 487 29.16 15.82 24.69
N ALA A 488 29.57 15.24 23.56
CA ALA A 488 29.48 15.87 22.24
C ALA A 488 28.15 15.53 21.56
N VAL A 489 27.77 16.29 20.54
CA VAL A 489 26.70 15.90 19.61
C VAL A 489 27.18 14.78 18.68
N LYS A 490 26.27 13.93 18.20
CA LYS A 490 26.55 12.75 17.37
C LYS A 490 27.53 13.02 16.21
N LEU A 491 27.40 14.17 15.54
CA LEU A 491 28.31 14.62 14.48
C LEU A 491 29.80 14.63 14.90
N LEU A 492 30.07 15.15 16.10
CA LEU A 492 31.40 15.47 16.63
C LEU A 492 31.92 14.44 17.65
N THR A 493 31.03 13.58 18.15
CA THR A 493 31.31 12.42 19.02
C THR A 493 32.45 11.58 18.47
N THR A 494 33.31 11.08 19.36
CA THR A 494 34.53 10.37 18.93
C THR A 494 34.40 8.86 18.92
N ASN A 495 35.04 8.21 17.94
CA ASN A 495 35.29 6.76 17.95
C ASN A 495 36.52 6.43 18.83
N SER A 496 36.75 5.13 19.09
CA SER A 496 37.90 4.66 19.90
C SER A 496 39.29 5.00 19.30
N ASN A 497 39.33 5.43 18.03
CA ASN A 497 40.53 5.96 17.36
C ASN A 497 40.75 7.48 17.57
N GLY A 498 39.89 8.15 18.34
CA GLY A 498 39.95 9.59 18.62
C GLY A 498 39.44 10.50 17.50
N ARG A 499 38.78 9.96 16.45
CA ARG A 499 38.22 10.76 15.36
C ARG A 499 36.72 11.02 15.54
N PRO A 500 36.21 12.21 15.15
CA PRO A 500 34.77 12.47 15.07
C PRO A 500 34.05 11.56 14.08
N LEU A 501 32.79 11.18 14.36
CA LEU A 501 32.00 10.32 13.48
C LEU A 501 31.89 10.86 12.05
N ILE A 502 31.68 12.17 11.89
CA ILE A 502 31.57 12.80 10.56
C ILE A 502 32.86 12.68 9.71
N VAL A 503 34.02 12.60 10.36
CA VAL A 503 35.30 12.37 9.67
C VAL A 503 35.46 10.90 9.35
N ASP A 504 35.15 10.02 10.32
CA ASP A 504 35.38 8.58 10.20
C ASP A 504 34.40 7.90 9.21
N CYS A 505 33.20 8.46 9.01
CA CYS A 505 32.17 7.91 8.12
C CYS A 505 32.56 7.80 6.64
N ILE A 506 33.56 8.58 6.20
CA ILE A 506 34.16 8.52 4.86
C ILE A 506 35.60 7.98 4.88
N SER A 507 36.07 7.44 6.01
CA SER A 507 37.48 7.07 6.19
C SER A 507 37.92 5.86 5.36
N ASN A 508 37.11 4.80 5.27
CA ASN A 508 37.43 3.60 4.48
C ASN A 508 36.88 3.63 3.03
N LEU A 509 36.16 4.69 2.65
CA LEU A 509 35.66 4.88 1.29
C LEU A 509 36.82 5.14 0.31
N ASP A 510 36.95 4.35 -0.75
CA ASP A 510 37.96 4.54 -1.79
C ASP A 510 37.46 5.51 -2.87
N VAL A 511 38.05 6.70 -2.83
CA VAL A 511 37.71 7.89 -3.63
C VAL A 511 38.45 7.94 -4.98
N ARG A 512 38.98 6.81 -5.49
CA ARG A 512 39.79 6.80 -6.73
C ARG A 512 39.11 7.41 -7.96
N ASN A 513 37.79 7.32 -8.06
CA ASN A 513 36.98 7.79 -9.19
C ASN A 513 36.12 9.03 -8.85
N VAL A 514 36.31 9.61 -7.67
CA VAL A 514 35.53 10.74 -7.14
C VAL A 514 36.15 12.07 -7.58
N SER A 515 35.32 13.02 -7.99
CA SER A 515 35.72 14.39 -8.37
C SER A 515 35.67 15.37 -7.21
N ARG A 516 34.66 15.23 -6.34
CA ARG A 516 34.39 16.06 -5.16
C ARG A 516 33.51 15.33 -4.15
N ILE A 517 33.58 15.75 -2.89
CA ILE A 517 32.86 15.22 -1.73
C ILE A 517 32.14 16.40 -1.08
N VAL A 518 30.83 16.50 -1.26
CA VAL A 518 30.01 17.58 -0.69
C VAL A 518 29.53 17.16 0.70
N VAL A 519 30.04 17.82 1.74
CA VAL A 519 29.65 17.63 3.14
C VAL A 519 28.58 18.65 3.51
N ILE A 520 27.42 18.19 3.95
CA ILE A 520 26.26 19.06 4.22
C ILE A 520 25.95 19.05 5.72
N VAL A 521 25.98 20.22 6.36
CA VAL A 521 25.76 20.40 7.80
C VAL A 521 24.89 21.62 8.07
N LEU A 522 24.18 21.62 9.20
CA LEU A 522 23.39 22.78 9.64
C LEU A 522 24.32 23.83 10.25
N ARG A 523 24.22 25.09 9.80
CA ARG A 523 25.10 26.19 10.25
C ARG A 523 25.10 26.36 11.77
N SER A 524 23.91 26.38 12.39
CA SER A 524 23.77 26.59 13.83
C SER A 524 24.48 25.53 14.68
N THR A 525 24.47 24.26 14.26
CA THR A 525 25.19 23.16 14.93
C THR A 525 26.70 23.40 14.94
N ILE A 526 27.24 23.93 13.83
CA ILE A 526 28.68 24.25 13.73
C ILE A 526 29.00 25.50 14.56
N GLU A 527 28.16 26.53 14.52
CA GLU A 527 28.35 27.78 15.29
C GLU A 527 28.15 27.61 16.81
N GLU A 528 27.43 26.56 17.26
CA GLU A 528 27.28 26.23 18.69
C GLU A 528 28.43 25.34 19.22
N HIS A 529 29.03 24.48 18.38
CA HIS A 529 29.98 23.44 18.84
C HIS A 529 31.40 23.55 18.28
N CYS A 530 31.64 24.43 17.32
CA CYS A 530 32.98 24.75 16.78
C CYS A 530 33.27 26.25 16.95
N VAL A 531 34.53 26.67 16.75
CA VAL A 531 34.95 28.07 16.96
C VAL A 531 34.61 28.95 15.74
N ASP A 532 34.77 28.37 14.56
CA ASP A 532 34.47 28.92 13.24
C ASP A 532 34.39 27.79 12.21
N ASP A 533 33.88 28.09 11.00
CA ASP A 533 33.76 27.12 9.90
C ASP A 533 35.09 26.40 9.62
N GLY A 534 36.23 27.10 9.62
CA GLY A 534 37.55 26.53 9.36
C GLY A 534 38.05 25.59 10.46
N SER A 535 37.68 25.82 11.72
CA SER A 535 37.94 24.89 12.82
C SER A 535 37.23 23.55 12.61
N PHE A 536 36.01 23.56 12.05
CA PHE A 536 35.30 22.34 11.65
C PHE A 536 35.93 21.67 10.42
N GLU A 537 36.27 22.44 9.37
CA GLU A 537 36.94 21.89 8.18
C GLU A 537 38.27 21.19 8.56
N SER A 538 39.03 21.73 9.52
CA SER A 538 40.31 21.17 9.97
C SER A 538 40.21 19.77 10.59
N LEU A 539 39.03 19.34 11.06
CA LEU A 539 38.81 17.98 11.57
C LEU A 539 39.09 16.92 10.49
N PHE A 540 38.90 17.27 9.22
CA PHE A 540 39.05 16.37 8.08
C PHE A 540 40.50 16.18 7.61
N ASP A 541 41.48 16.97 8.11
CA ASP A 541 42.91 16.77 7.81
C ASP A 541 43.40 15.36 8.21
N LEU A 542 42.72 14.74 9.18
CA LEU A 542 42.92 13.37 9.65
C LEU A 542 42.69 12.30 8.57
N LEU A 543 42.08 12.65 7.42
CA LEU A 543 41.84 11.78 6.26
C LEU A 543 43.00 11.78 5.23
N GLY A 544 43.94 12.71 5.36
CA GLY A 544 45.10 12.83 4.48
C GLY A 544 44.81 13.52 3.13
N PRO A 545 45.85 14.08 2.48
CA PRO A 545 45.72 15.19 1.52
C PRO A 545 44.89 14.85 0.27
N ARG A 546 44.80 13.58 -0.13
CA ARG A 546 43.96 13.18 -1.26
C ARG A 546 42.46 13.33 -0.98
N LYS A 547 42.01 13.11 0.26
CA LYS A 547 40.60 13.28 0.63
C LYS A 547 40.31 14.73 0.95
N CYS A 548 41.19 15.41 1.68
CA CYS A 548 41.07 16.84 1.97
C CYS A 548 40.90 17.68 0.69
N GLY A 549 41.73 17.43 -0.33
CA GLY A 549 41.65 18.11 -1.64
C GLY A 549 40.44 17.75 -2.52
N LEU A 550 39.46 17.00 -2.00
CA LEU A 550 38.18 16.72 -2.67
C LEU A 550 36.98 17.31 -1.89
N LEU A 551 37.17 17.83 -0.69
CA LEU A 551 36.07 18.28 0.16
C LEU A 551 35.51 19.64 -0.29
N GLU A 552 34.18 19.73 -0.35
CA GLU A 552 33.43 20.97 -0.42
C GLU A 552 32.39 20.98 0.70
N PHE A 553 32.33 22.06 1.48
CA PHE A 553 31.34 22.18 2.55
C PHE A 553 30.10 22.93 2.07
N TYR A 554 28.93 22.52 2.58
CA TYR A 554 27.65 23.20 2.43
C TYR A 554 27.02 23.38 3.81
N TYR A 555 27.20 24.56 4.37
CA TYR A 555 26.51 25.04 5.55
C TYR A 555 25.11 25.49 5.13
N ALA A 556 24.09 24.79 5.58
CA ALA A 556 22.69 25.15 5.34
C ALA A 556 22.16 26.00 6.50
N GLU A 557 21.36 27.01 6.18
CA GLU A 557 20.84 27.99 7.14
C GLU A 557 19.60 27.47 7.91
N GLU A 558 18.88 26.49 7.35
CA GLU A 558 17.65 25.93 7.94
C GLU A 558 17.62 24.39 7.89
N GLN A 559 16.87 23.80 8.82
CA GLN A 559 16.62 22.35 8.92
C GLN A 559 15.62 21.89 7.85
N THR A 560 16.08 21.10 6.87
CA THR A 560 15.21 20.46 5.86
C THR A 560 14.23 19.47 6.49
N VAL A 561 13.14 19.17 5.77
CA VAL A 561 12.11 18.21 6.19
C VAL A 561 12.66 16.80 6.36
N ASP A 562 13.56 16.39 5.45
CA ASP A 562 14.25 15.09 5.48
C ASP A 562 15.54 15.10 4.63
N VAL A 563 16.20 13.94 4.58
CA VAL A 563 17.45 13.68 3.86
C VAL A 563 17.33 13.82 2.34
N VAL A 564 16.17 13.52 1.76
CA VAL A 564 15.98 13.65 0.31
C VAL A 564 15.96 15.12 -0.09
N GLU A 565 15.33 15.98 0.71
CA GLU A 565 15.40 17.44 0.53
C GLU A 565 16.84 17.97 0.70
N THR A 566 17.57 17.51 1.74
CA THR A 566 18.99 17.84 1.92
C THR A 566 19.82 17.54 0.66
N ILE A 567 19.55 16.41 0.00
CA ILE A 567 20.26 15.98 -1.21
C ILE A 567 19.82 16.82 -2.43
N THR A 568 18.52 17.06 -2.64
CA THR A 568 18.07 17.88 -3.79
C THR A 568 18.51 19.33 -3.71
N ASP A 569 18.57 19.88 -2.49
CA ASP A 569 19.01 21.25 -2.25
C ASP A 569 20.52 21.39 -2.48
N ALA A 570 21.31 20.40 -2.07
CA ALA A 570 22.74 20.34 -2.38
C ALA A 570 23.00 20.15 -3.89
N ILE A 571 22.24 19.27 -4.57
CA ILE A 571 22.34 19.08 -6.03
C ILE A 571 22.11 20.41 -6.76
N THR A 572 21.09 21.16 -6.33
CA THR A 572 20.74 22.46 -6.93
C THR A 572 21.76 23.55 -6.59
N THR A 573 22.20 23.62 -5.33
CA THR A 573 23.07 24.70 -4.81
C THR A 573 24.53 24.56 -5.23
N LYS A 574 25.01 23.33 -5.46
CA LYS A 574 26.40 23.02 -5.84
C LYS A 574 26.58 22.66 -7.32
N ASP A 575 25.53 22.81 -8.13
CA ASP A 575 25.45 22.40 -9.55
C ASP A 575 26.01 20.97 -9.76
N ILE A 576 25.35 19.99 -9.15
CA ILE A 576 25.76 18.58 -9.20
C ILE A 576 25.10 17.91 -10.41
N GLN A 577 25.91 17.59 -11.41
CA GLN A 577 25.52 16.92 -12.64
C GLN A 577 26.27 15.58 -12.77
N GLY A 578 25.70 14.61 -13.48
CA GLY A 578 26.30 13.28 -13.66
C GLY A 578 26.15 12.36 -12.43
N PRO A 579 27.02 11.34 -12.29
CA PRO A 579 26.91 10.33 -11.25
C PRO A 579 27.09 10.85 -9.82
N ILE A 580 26.22 10.41 -8.92
CA ILE A 580 26.28 10.73 -7.49
C ILE A 580 26.35 9.48 -6.61
N PHE A 581 27.10 9.58 -5.52
CA PHE A 581 27.16 8.57 -4.46
C PHE A 581 26.81 9.20 -3.12
N ILE A 582 25.59 8.96 -2.64
CA ILE A 582 25.13 9.42 -1.33
C ILE A 582 25.70 8.48 -0.26
N LYS A 583 26.27 9.04 0.79
CA LYS A 583 26.86 8.31 1.92
C LYS A 583 26.26 8.82 3.23
N ASP A 584 25.67 7.93 4.01
CA ASP A 584 25.12 8.23 5.33
C ASP A 584 26.24 8.61 6.32
N ALA A 585 26.01 9.57 7.21
CA ALA A 585 27.05 10.18 8.04
C ALA A 585 27.40 9.46 9.36
N ASP A 586 26.66 8.40 9.72
CA ASP A 586 26.73 7.74 11.03
C ASP A 586 27.17 6.27 10.97
N ASN A 587 27.84 5.89 9.88
CA ASN A 587 28.40 4.57 9.65
C ASN A 587 29.64 4.65 8.75
N ASP A 588 30.45 3.59 8.67
CA ASP A 588 31.62 3.50 7.79
C ASP A 588 31.71 2.10 7.17
N PHE A 589 32.32 2.00 5.99
CA PHE A 589 32.56 0.73 5.30
C PHE A 589 33.64 0.88 4.21
N ALA A 590 34.38 -0.18 3.96
CA ALA A 590 35.32 -0.25 2.85
C ALA A 590 34.59 -0.58 1.54
N HIS A 591 34.58 0.39 0.61
CA HIS A 591 33.96 0.30 -0.72
C HIS A 591 34.69 1.18 -1.75
N VAL A 592 34.66 0.81 -3.04
CA VAL A 592 35.21 1.59 -4.16
C VAL A 592 34.10 2.32 -4.89
N VAL A 593 34.07 3.65 -4.77
CA VAL A 593 33.05 4.47 -5.45
C VAL A 593 33.21 4.35 -6.96
N SER A 594 32.13 4.05 -7.67
CA SER A 594 32.09 3.87 -9.13
C SER A 594 30.79 4.44 -9.72
N GLY A 595 30.76 4.70 -11.02
CA GLY A 595 29.58 5.27 -11.67
C GLY A 595 28.57 4.18 -12.01
N GLY A 596 27.33 4.34 -11.57
CA GLY A 596 26.24 3.40 -11.84
C GLY A 596 25.13 3.44 -10.79
N ASN A 597 24.07 2.69 -11.04
CA ASN A 597 22.96 2.49 -10.12
C ASN A 597 23.25 1.27 -9.22
N TYR A 598 23.61 1.49 -7.96
CA TYR A 598 23.88 0.40 -7.02
C TYR A 598 23.69 0.82 -5.56
N ILE A 599 23.56 -0.17 -4.67
CA ILE A 599 23.52 0.00 -3.22
C ILE A 599 24.65 -0.77 -2.54
N THR A 600 25.18 -0.22 -1.44
CA THR A 600 26.09 -0.96 -0.57
C THR A 600 25.31 -1.82 0.42
N VAL A 601 25.68 -3.08 0.57
CA VAL A 601 24.97 -4.03 1.43
C VAL A 601 25.88 -4.88 2.31
N SER A 602 25.35 -5.29 3.46
CA SER A 602 25.93 -6.26 4.39
C SER A 602 24.87 -7.29 4.78
N ARG A 603 25.29 -8.35 5.46
CA ARG A 603 24.49 -9.54 5.74
C ARG A 603 24.34 -9.79 7.24
N ILE A 604 23.15 -10.19 7.66
CA ILE A 604 22.87 -10.64 9.03
C ILE A 604 23.60 -11.95 9.33
N VAL A 605 23.38 -12.96 8.49
CA VAL A 605 24.03 -14.28 8.59
C VAL A 605 25.47 -14.16 8.09
N LYS A 606 26.46 -14.60 8.88
CA LYS A 606 27.82 -14.74 8.37
C LYS A 606 27.92 -15.98 7.48
N ASP A 607 28.63 -15.87 6.36
CA ASP A 607 29.00 -17.01 5.50
C ASP A 607 30.17 -17.82 6.15
N ASP A 608 30.06 -18.16 7.45
CA ASP A 608 31.12 -18.77 8.28
C ASP A 608 31.32 -20.27 7.94
N THR A 609 32.14 -20.56 6.92
CA THR A 609 32.60 -21.92 6.63
C THR A 609 33.73 -22.40 7.56
N SER A 610 34.23 -21.53 8.45
CA SER A 610 35.22 -21.86 9.47
C SER A 610 34.56 -22.49 10.70
N ASN A 611 34.97 -23.72 11.03
CA ASN A 611 34.41 -24.51 12.14
C ASN A 611 34.73 -23.99 13.55
N GLU A 612 35.28 -22.77 13.67
CA GLU A 612 35.50 -22.11 14.96
C GLU A 612 34.21 -21.46 15.43
N LEU A 613 33.45 -22.19 16.26
CA LEU A 613 32.26 -21.70 16.93
C LEU A 613 32.62 -20.70 18.06
N SER A 614 33.24 -19.58 17.68
CA SER A 614 33.66 -18.52 18.61
C SER A 614 32.44 -17.92 19.29
N LYS A 615 32.26 -18.25 20.57
CA LYS A 615 31.11 -17.87 21.38
C LYS A 615 30.92 -16.35 21.36
N SER A 616 29.74 -15.89 20.96
CA SER A 616 29.29 -14.51 21.16
C SER A 616 30.19 -13.42 20.55
N ALA A 617 30.52 -13.53 19.27
CA ALA A 617 30.86 -12.35 18.49
C ALA A 617 29.61 -11.42 18.45
N LEU A 618 29.62 -10.35 19.26
CA LEU A 618 28.57 -9.33 19.20
C LEU A 618 28.52 -8.72 17.79
N ARG A 619 27.32 -8.27 17.41
CA ARG A 619 27.08 -7.53 16.16
C ARG A 619 26.55 -6.13 16.51
N PRO A 620 27.44 -5.15 16.82
CA PRO A 620 27.05 -3.75 17.01
C PRO A 620 26.20 -3.23 15.85
N ASP A 621 26.56 -3.66 14.64
CA ASP A 621 25.91 -3.36 13.37
C ASP A 621 24.51 -3.97 13.21
N LEU A 622 24.03 -4.78 14.15
CA LEU A 622 22.68 -5.35 14.17
C LEU A 622 21.85 -4.92 15.40
N VAL A 623 22.37 -4.03 16.26
CA VAL A 623 21.64 -3.53 17.45
C VAL A 623 20.30 -2.89 17.05
N ASP A 624 20.31 -2.10 15.98
CA ASP A 624 19.13 -1.43 15.41
C ASP A 624 18.61 -2.13 14.13
N ALA A 625 18.69 -3.46 14.04
CA ALA A 625 18.28 -4.23 12.85
C ALA A 625 16.83 -3.95 12.38
N MET A 626 15.91 -3.56 13.28
CA MET A 626 14.53 -3.16 12.93
C MET A 626 14.41 -1.78 12.27
N ARG A 627 15.49 -0.98 12.25
CA ARG A 627 15.54 0.37 11.65
C ARG A 627 16.34 0.43 10.35
N LYS A 628 16.59 -0.73 9.72
CA LYS A 628 17.38 -0.83 8.49
C LYS A 628 16.49 -0.99 7.26
N SER A 629 17.05 -0.66 6.10
CA SER A 629 16.44 -0.97 4.81
C SER A 629 16.91 -2.34 4.34
N TYR A 630 15.99 -3.28 4.20
CA TYR A 630 16.25 -4.63 3.68
C TYR A 630 16.04 -4.68 2.19
N VAL A 631 16.76 -5.59 1.53
CA VAL A 631 16.71 -5.75 0.07
C VAL A 631 16.69 -7.23 -0.30
N SER A 632 15.92 -7.60 -1.32
CA SER A 632 16.06 -8.88 -2.01
C SER A 632 16.58 -8.66 -3.43
N PHE A 633 17.27 -9.67 -3.94
CA PHE A 633 17.82 -9.67 -5.29
C PHE A 633 17.14 -10.73 -6.16
N SER A 634 17.23 -10.56 -7.47
CA SER A 634 17.02 -11.61 -8.45
C SER A 634 18.39 -12.11 -8.96
N TYR A 635 18.58 -12.33 -10.26
CA TYR A 635 19.84 -12.81 -10.82
C TYR A 635 20.91 -11.69 -10.85
N ASP A 636 22.20 -12.06 -10.88
CA ASP A 636 23.36 -11.15 -10.90
C ASP A 636 23.36 -10.00 -9.85
N ASN A 637 22.65 -10.17 -8.73
CA ASN A 637 22.43 -9.15 -7.68
C ASN A 637 21.60 -7.93 -8.13
N LEU A 638 20.79 -8.06 -9.18
CA LEU A 638 19.76 -7.06 -9.54
C LEU A 638 18.74 -6.94 -8.40
N VAL A 639 18.40 -5.72 -7.98
CA VAL A 639 17.42 -5.45 -6.91
C VAL A 639 16.01 -5.83 -7.40
N SER A 640 15.37 -6.77 -6.71
CA SER A 640 13.99 -7.19 -6.98
C SER A 640 12.98 -6.51 -6.04
N ASN A 641 13.37 -6.29 -4.79
CA ASN A 641 12.55 -5.63 -3.77
C ASN A 641 13.44 -4.89 -2.76
N ILE A 642 12.98 -3.74 -2.27
CA ILE A 642 13.64 -3.01 -1.17
C ILE A 642 12.58 -2.37 -0.27
N ALA A 643 12.77 -2.40 1.06
CA ALA A 643 11.84 -1.81 2.02
C ALA A 643 12.55 -1.39 3.32
N TYR A 644 12.09 -0.31 3.94
CA TYR A 644 12.50 0.10 5.28
C TYR A 644 11.71 -0.67 6.35
N GLY A 645 12.39 -1.19 7.38
CA GLY A 645 11.77 -1.82 8.56
C GLY A 645 11.19 -3.23 8.34
N SER A 646 10.68 -3.53 7.13
CA SER A 646 10.21 -4.86 6.75
C SER A 646 11.36 -5.80 6.40
N PHE A 647 11.41 -6.98 7.01
CA PHE A 647 12.50 -7.95 6.83
C PHE A 647 12.34 -8.75 5.52
N LEU A 648 12.92 -8.26 4.43
CA LEU A 648 12.80 -8.89 3.10
C LEU A 648 13.80 -10.04 2.84
N SER A 649 15.00 -9.97 3.40
CA SER A 649 16.04 -11.00 3.23
C SER A 649 17.10 -10.91 4.34
N SER A 650 18.15 -11.75 4.28
CA SER A 650 19.33 -11.63 5.16
C SER A 650 20.22 -10.42 4.87
N ASP A 651 20.05 -9.77 3.71
CA ASP A 651 20.89 -8.68 3.22
C ASP A 651 20.21 -7.31 3.42
N PHE A 652 20.96 -6.35 3.96
CA PHE A 652 20.50 -5.02 4.33
C PHE A 652 21.43 -3.92 3.81
N CYS A 653 20.89 -2.72 3.63
CA CYS A 653 21.60 -1.57 3.07
C CYS A 653 22.51 -0.91 4.11
N CYS A 654 23.75 -0.59 3.72
CA CYS A 654 24.79 -0.05 4.60
C CYS A 654 24.89 1.48 4.60
N GLY A 655 24.00 2.19 3.91
CA GLY A 655 24.04 3.65 3.85
C GLY A 655 24.96 4.22 2.75
N GLY A 656 25.12 3.49 1.65
CA GLY A 656 25.80 3.95 0.44
C GLY A 656 24.94 3.72 -0.79
N TRP A 657 24.56 4.79 -1.47
CA TRP A 657 23.52 4.80 -2.49
C TRP A 657 24.04 5.49 -3.75
N SER A 658 24.23 4.73 -4.82
CA SER A 658 24.79 5.20 -6.08
C SER A 658 23.70 5.37 -7.13
N PHE A 659 23.69 6.54 -7.77
CA PHE A 659 22.78 6.86 -8.88
C PHE A 659 23.62 7.32 -10.07
N LEU A 660 23.31 6.82 -11.27
CA LEU A 660 24.02 7.14 -12.50
C LEU A 660 23.90 8.64 -12.88
N GLU A 661 22.78 9.27 -12.52
CA GLU A 661 22.51 10.69 -12.79
C GLU A 661 21.82 11.38 -11.61
N ALA A 662 22.34 12.54 -11.18
CA ALA A 662 21.70 13.40 -10.18
C ALA A 662 20.29 13.89 -10.61
N SER A 663 20.07 14.05 -11.92
CA SER A 663 18.80 14.50 -12.49
C SER A 663 17.67 13.48 -12.32
N ASP A 664 17.96 12.18 -12.36
CA ASP A 664 16.99 11.12 -12.09
C ASP A 664 16.55 11.13 -10.62
N PHE A 665 17.50 11.25 -9.69
CA PHE A 665 17.21 11.37 -8.25
C PHE A 665 16.25 12.54 -7.98
N SER A 666 16.60 13.75 -8.46
CA SER A 666 15.78 14.95 -8.27
C SER A 666 14.41 14.87 -8.96
N SER A 667 14.32 14.21 -10.12
CA SER A 667 13.05 13.96 -10.81
C SER A 667 12.15 12.98 -10.04
N ALA A 668 12.69 11.88 -9.52
CA ALA A 668 11.94 10.89 -8.75
C ALA A 668 11.49 11.46 -7.39
N ALA A 669 12.36 12.21 -6.70
CA ALA A 669 11.99 12.98 -5.52
C ALA A 669 10.83 13.95 -5.80
N SER A 670 10.93 14.73 -6.88
CA SER A 670 9.86 15.65 -7.31
C SER A 670 8.55 14.93 -7.65
N LYS A 671 8.61 13.75 -8.28
CA LYS A 671 7.46 12.89 -8.59
C LYS A 671 6.77 12.41 -7.32
N LEU A 672 7.53 11.85 -6.37
CA LEU A 672 7.03 11.34 -5.08
C LEU A 672 6.44 12.45 -4.21
N ARG A 673 7.13 13.59 -4.06
CA ARG A 673 6.62 14.77 -3.33
C ARG A 673 5.28 15.25 -3.90
N ARG A 674 5.14 15.30 -5.23
CA ARG A 674 3.88 15.66 -5.92
C ARG A 674 2.77 14.64 -5.63
N LEU A 675 3.08 13.34 -5.64
CA LEU A 675 2.12 12.29 -5.35
C LEU A 675 1.63 12.35 -3.89
N LEU A 676 2.54 12.45 -2.91
CA LEU A 676 2.22 12.57 -1.48
C LEU A 676 1.37 13.82 -1.20
N ARG A 677 1.78 14.99 -1.71
CA ARG A 677 0.98 16.24 -1.61
C ARG A 677 -0.39 16.14 -2.30
N SER A 678 -0.59 15.24 -3.27
CA SER A 678 -1.90 14.98 -3.90
C SER A 678 -2.81 14.00 -3.13
N ARG A 679 -2.30 13.43 -2.02
CA ARG A 679 -3.07 12.72 -0.98
C ARG A 679 -3.38 13.63 0.22
N ASP A 680 -2.49 14.55 0.59
CA ASP A 680 -2.69 15.45 1.73
C ASP A 680 -3.77 16.51 1.45
N PHE A 681 -5.03 16.13 1.67
CA PHE A 681 -6.18 17.06 1.71
C PHE A 681 -6.27 17.84 3.03
N SER A 682 -5.20 17.86 3.82
CA SER A 682 -5.13 18.58 5.09
C SER A 682 -5.08 20.09 4.84
N CYS A 683 -6.14 20.79 5.23
CA CYS A 683 -6.02 22.18 5.62
C CYS A 683 -5.02 22.32 6.78
N GLU A 684 -4.28 23.43 6.80
CA GLU A 684 -3.17 23.70 7.73
C GLU A 684 -3.51 23.38 9.19
N ARG A 685 -2.91 22.32 9.76
CA ARG A 685 -2.68 22.25 11.21
C ARG A 685 -1.40 23.04 11.51
N LYS A 686 -1.54 24.26 12.02
CA LYS A 686 -0.41 25.18 12.22
C LYS A 686 0.61 24.72 13.26
N ASP A 687 0.23 23.80 14.14
CA ASP A 687 1.00 23.44 15.34
C ASP A 687 1.58 22.01 15.30
N SER A 688 1.78 21.41 14.12
CA SER A 688 2.57 20.16 13.98
C SER A 688 3.09 19.95 12.56
N ARG A 689 4.41 19.76 12.40
CA ARG A 689 5.03 19.35 11.11
C ARG A 689 4.43 17.99 10.68
N PRO A 690 3.79 17.88 9.48
CA PRO A 690 3.14 16.64 9.07
C PRO A 690 4.17 15.63 8.53
N ARG A 691 4.51 14.61 9.34
CA ARG A 691 5.41 13.50 8.95
C ARG A 691 4.96 12.71 7.70
N ASN A 692 3.73 12.90 7.24
CA ASN A 692 3.12 12.23 6.08
C ASN A 692 3.88 12.41 4.75
N ASN A 693 4.78 13.39 4.65
CA ASN A 693 5.50 13.71 3.41
C ASN A 693 7.00 13.36 3.46
N GLU A 694 7.52 12.86 4.58
CA GLU A 694 8.95 12.53 4.75
C GLU A 694 9.39 11.43 3.76
N LEU A 695 10.54 11.62 3.12
CA LEU A 695 11.13 10.71 2.14
C LEU A 695 12.53 10.26 2.56
N ARG A 696 12.84 8.99 2.28
CA ARG A 696 14.17 8.37 2.45
C ARG A 696 14.79 8.07 1.08
N VAL A 697 16.11 7.88 1.04
CA VAL A 697 16.85 7.51 -0.18
C VAL A 697 16.33 6.18 -0.77
N VAL A 698 15.90 5.24 0.08
CA VAL A 698 15.27 3.97 -0.32
C VAL A 698 13.97 4.17 -1.10
N ASP A 699 13.18 5.21 -0.79
CA ASP A 699 11.93 5.49 -1.50
C ASP A 699 12.21 5.98 -2.94
N ILE A 700 13.25 6.80 -3.11
CA ILE A 700 13.71 7.28 -4.43
C ILE A 700 14.23 6.13 -5.28
N LEU A 701 14.99 5.22 -4.68
CA LEU A 701 15.49 4.02 -5.36
C LEU A 701 14.34 3.10 -5.77
N TRP A 702 13.33 2.93 -4.93
CA TRP A 702 12.17 2.09 -5.24
C TRP A 702 11.31 2.65 -6.37
N GLU A 703 11.08 3.97 -6.39
CA GLU A 703 10.40 4.66 -7.50
C GLU A 703 11.17 4.45 -8.82
N LEU A 704 12.48 4.69 -8.85
CA LEU A 704 13.31 4.48 -10.05
C LEU A 704 13.37 3.00 -10.48
N THR A 705 13.38 2.06 -9.52
CA THR A 705 13.26 0.62 -9.78
C THR A 705 11.91 0.29 -10.42
N CYS A 706 10.83 0.96 -9.99
CA CYS A 706 9.50 0.83 -10.60
C CYS A 706 9.45 1.44 -12.02
N GLU A 707 10.13 2.58 -12.25
CA GLU A 707 10.40 3.17 -13.58
C GLU A 707 11.37 2.32 -14.44
N SER A 708 11.81 1.16 -13.95
CA SER A 708 12.66 0.17 -14.63
C SER A 708 14.13 0.62 -14.84
N HIS A 709 14.62 1.53 -14.00
CA HIS A 709 16.06 1.78 -13.85
C HIS A 709 16.65 0.62 -13.01
N PRO A 710 17.58 -0.21 -13.53
CA PRO A 710 18.14 -1.33 -12.77
C PRO A 710 19.09 -0.81 -11.68
N PHE A 711 19.01 -1.38 -10.49
CA PHE A 711 19.96 -1.18 -9.38
C PHE A 711 20.59 -2.50 -8.96
N PHE A 712 21.87 -2.50 -8.59
CA PHE A 712 22.60 -3.71 -8.19
C PHE A 712 23.04 -3.68 -6.73
N GLY A 713 23.07 -4.85 -6.08
CA GLY A 713 23.63 -5.03 -4.75
C GLY A 713 25.16 -5.23 -4.78
N VAL A 714 25.90 -4.35 -4.12
CA VAL A 714 27.36 -4.46 -3.95
C VAL A 714 27.67 -4.73 -2.48
N ARG A 715 28.20 -5.93 -2.17
CA ARG A 715 28.62 -6.26 -0.80
C ARG A 715 29.80 -5.40 -0.38
N VAL A 716 29.73 -4.80 0.80
CA VAL A 716 30.85 -4.07 1.42
C VAL A 716 31.52 -4.87 2.52
N SER A 717 32.69 -4.40 2.96
CA SER A 717 33.43 -5.02 4.07
C SER A 717 33.73 -3.97 5.16
N GLN A 718 34.09 -4.44 6.36
CA GLN A 718 34.42 -3.59 7.52
C GLN A 718 33.28 -2.62 7.93
N TYR A 719 32.01 -2.99 7.70
CA TYR A 719 30.87 -2.16 8.07
C TYR A 719 30.82 -1.92 9.59
N LYS A 720 30.72 -0.64 9.98
CA LYS A 720 30.55 -0.16 11.34
C LYS A 720 29.33 0.74 11.38
N ASP A 721 28.57 0.65 12.47
CA ASP A 721 27.32 1.38 12.68
C ASP A 721 27.38 2.17 13.99
N TRP A 722 27.06 3.45 13.91
CA TRP A 722 26.99 4.40 15.02
C TRP A 722 25.66 5.17 14.99
N GLY A 723 24.65 4.68 14.25
CA GLY A 723 23.39 5.38 14.03
C GLY A 723 22.57 5.66 15.28
N SER A 724 22.82 4.91 16.36
CA SER A 724 22.25 5.15 17.69
C SER A 724 23.33 5.12 18.78
N ILE A 725 23.02 5.72 19.93
CA ILE A 725 23.82 5.61 21.17
C ILE A 725 24.08 4.13 21.55
N ALA A 726 23.18 3.21 21.20
CA ALA A 726 23.35 1.79 21.50
C ALA A 726 24.33 1.11 20.53
N ALA A 727 24.24 1.40 19.22
CA ALA A 727 25.19 0.93 18.21
C ALA A 727 26.60 1.51 18.47
N TRP A 728 26.71 2.81 18.72
CA TRP A 728 27.98 3.48 19.07
C TRP A 728 28.60 2.89 20.33
N LYS A 729 27.85 2.70 21.43
CA LYS A 729 28.36 2.03 22.64
C LYS A 729 28.85 0.61 22.34
N ALA A 730 28.15 -0.14 21.50
CA ALA A 730 28.54 -1.51 21.15
C ALA A 730 29.81 -1.52 20.26
N ALA A 731 30.01 -0.53 19.40
CA ALA A 731 31.22 -0.37 18.59
C ALA A 731 32.42 0.11 19.42
N TYR A 732 32.23 1.15 20.24
CA TYR A 732 33.29 1.77 21.05
C TYR A 732 33.90 0.76 22.04
N ASN A 733 33.06 0.04 22.79
CA ASN A 733 33.53 -0.99 23.73
C ASN A 733 34.17 -2.22 23.05
N TYR A 734 34.00 -2.40 21.74
CA TYR A 734 34.62 -3.50 20.98
C TYR A 734 35.95 -3.09 20.35
N GLY A 735 36.13 -1.80 20.05
CA GLY A 735 37.35 -1.23 19.48
C GLY A 735 38.57 -1.19 20.42
N ASP A 736 38.37 -1.46 21.71
CA ASP A 736 39.43 -1.55 22.74
C ASP A 736 40.09 -2.94 22.82
N HIS A 737 39.68 -3.91 21.98
CA HIS A 737 40.06 -5.33 22.09
C HIS A 737 40.60 -5.96 20.77
N SER A 738 41.04 -5.14 19.81
CA SER A 738 41.60 -5.58 18.50
C SER A 738 43.02 -5.06 18.24
#